data_AF-A0A7X1FA83-F1
#
_entry.id   AF-A0A7X1FA83-F1
#
_cell.length_a   1.000
_cell.length_b   1.000
_cell.length_c   1.000
_cell.angle_alpha   90.00
_cell.angle_beta   90.00
_cell.angle_gamma   90.00
#
_symmetry.space_group_name_H-M   'P 1'
#
loop_
_entity.id
_entity.type
_entity.pdbx_description
1 polymer ?
#
loop_
_entity_poly.entity_id
_entity_poly.type
_entity_poly.pdbx_seq_one_letter_code
_entity_poly.pdbx_strand_id
1 'polypeptide(L)'
;MSAGVGSARLIGKRVERKEDARLLTGHGQFTDDVVVPGMLHVAFARSQVARGRITRLDTEAARDVPGVYAVLTADDLAKRPITMMSFFFAPSEVPVTPLAGELVQYVGEPFALVIADSRALAEDAAALIEVEIEELDPVVTLADAMAMPPIHPGTDSNVAAEIGDEELEDELAAMLEGAAFRIKQKVVHQRISQAPMENRAILATREGPEELKLYITCQSPHNIARWVSLALGLPSTSIRVISKDVGGSFGLKNTPWKEECAVICAAWLTGRPLKWTEDRWEALTASCQAREAEMRLDVGFDAQGKMLASHGVYDCNNGAYPQGADSNIAVHMFLWAAYKLPTYSFLSRGWYSNTNGLAAYRGPWAMESLIRETLLDKAARKIGIDPVEIRRRNLLYLTDQPAVSSMGIPVDDITPGECLDKLVDYFDVAAFRKEQAEARAQGRYLGLGMATYIEPTGSAGTMAPMTGELAQVRIEPTGKVTAAMSTHSQGHGTATTMAQCIADKLGVPYEDVTVFEGDSAHGGFGPGAAGSRQGVIGGGAAIRAAEMLSDKVKALASHLYNASPESVTIEDGVVHVSGAPEMSRSIGELAAIAYGEPDRLPPGLETGLEAQFRYQPPPMTLTSAAHACVVEVDADTGFVKILRWISSEDCGTVINPGVVEGQISGGLAQAIGMVLLEDMPYDARGNPLAATFKDYLLPAISDVPIIEFVHANTPSKTIGGMRGVGEGGAIIGPPTLVNAIADALSPFGEIEELRLPLTPARVLDVIEQRNVSGPTEAPPAAVAPQPGPAARPEDAPEPAPASGPATIDGDWNAVLKTPMGPQAMVLTLRTDGDSVCGALSSPEGSQEFTGGTLEGNRVRFDLKVEKPMKITLKYDLEITGDTLAGKCKMGMFGSAKVTGSRT
;
A
#
# COMPACT_ATOMS: atom_id res chain seq x y z
N MET A 1 -4.42 -48.23 1.59
CA MET A 1 -4.18 -47.13 0.63
C MET A 1 -2.88 -46.48 1.03
N SER A 2 -1.88 -46.59 0.16
CA SER A 2 -0.49 -46.20 0.38
C SER A 2 -0.36 -44.68 0.56
N ALA A 3 0.37 -44.27 1.60
CA ALA A 3 0.83 -42.90 1.77
C ALA A 3 1.81 -42.54 0.64
N GLY A 4 1.28 -41.92 -0.42
CA GLY A 4 2.08 -41.29 -1.47
C GLY A 4 2.43 -39.86 -1.06
N VAL A 5 3.68 -39.46 -1.27
CA VAL A 5 4.15 -38.08 -1.43
C VAL A 5 3.48 -37.03 -0.50
N GLY A 6 4.04 -36.91 0.71
CA GLY A 6 4.29 -35.63 1.38
C GLY A 6 3.14 -34.90 2.07
N SER A 7 2.72 -35.34 3.26
CA SER A 7 2.27 -34.37 4.25
C SER A 7 3.48 -33.53 4.67
N ALA A 8 3.41 -32.20 4.57
CA ALA A 8 4.49 -31.34 5.07
C ALA A 8 4.81 -31.64 6.54
N ARG A 9 6.10 -31.72 6.88
CA ARG A 9 6.60 -31.98 8.23
C ARG A 9 6.47 -30.74 9.12
N LEU A 10 6.77 -29.56 8.57
CA LEU A 10 6.82 -28.28 9.27
C LEU A 10 5.86 -27.22 8.72
N ILE A 11 5.62 -27.14 7.40
CA ILE A 11 4.59 -26.22 6.86
C ILE A 11 3.23 -26.58 7.47
N GLY A 12 2.52 -25.58 7.99
CA GLY A 12 1.26 -25.72 8.74
C GLY A 12 1.42 -25.98 10.23
N LYS A 13 2.65 -26.11 10.77
CA LYS A 13 2.89 -26.26 12.22
C LYS A 13 3.06 -24.90 12.89
N ARG A 14 2.66 -24.82 14.17
CA ARG A 14 2.91 -23.67 15.04
C ARG A 14 4.28 -23.83 15.72
N VAL A 15 5.35 -23.57 14.98
CA VAL A 15 6.70 -23.51 15.57
C VAL A 15 6.90 -22.15 16.25
N GLU A 16 7.76 -22.13 17.26
CA GLU A 16 8.15 -20.88 17.94
C GLU A 16 8.98 -19.98 17.03
N ARG A 17 8.85 -18.66 17.23
CA ARG A 17 9.50 -17.68 16.38
C ARG A 17 11.00 -17.60 16.70
N LYS A 18 11.85 -17.67 15.68
CA LYS A 18 13.32 -17.50 15.82
C LYS A 18 13.69 -16.11 16.31
N GLU A 19 12.87 -15.11 16.02
CA GLU A 19 13.13 -13.71 16.35
C GLU A 19 12.87 -13.41 17.83
N ASP A 20 12.01 -14.18 18.50
CA ASP A 20 11.55 -13.89 19.87
C ASP A 20 12.69 -13.86 20.89
N ALA A 21 13.66 -14.77 20.76
CA ALA A 21 14.76 -14.87 21.71
C ALA A 21 15.52 -13.54 21.89
N ARG A 22 15.76 -12.78 20.81
CA ARG A 22 16.42 -11.46 20.90
C ARG A 22 15.45 -10.35 21.29
N LEU A 23 14.21 -10.40 20.80
CA LEU A 23 13.21 -9.34 21.00
C LEU A 23 12.68 -9.31 22.44
N LEU A 24 12.52 -10.48 23.07
CA LEU A 24 12.02 -10.60 24.45
C LEU A 24 13.09 -10.34 25.53
N THR A 25 14.36 -10.23 25.13
CA THR A 25 15.49 -10.09 26.07
C THR A 25 16.22 -8.74 25.94
N GLY A 26 15.69 -7.80 25.16
CA GLY A 26 16.33 -6.50 24.93
C GLY A 26 17.57 -6.55 24.03
N HIS A 27 17.72 -7.61 23.23
CA HIS A 27 18.82 -7.79 22.27
C HIS A 27 18.37 -7.60 20.82
N GLY A 28 17.18 -7.03 20.61
CA GLY A 28 16.79 -6.48 19.30
C GLY A 28 17.78 -5.37 18.89
N GLN A 29 17.89 -5.14 17.59
CA GLN A 29 18.68 -4.04 17.05
C GLN A 29 17.80 -3.19 16.14
N PHE A 30 17.15 -2.19 16.73
CA PHE A 30 16.41 -1.13 16.06
C PHE A 30 17.37 -0.04 15.56
N THR A 31 16.89 0.84 14.68
CA THR A 31 17.78 1.86 14.06
C THR A 31 18.38 2.81 15.11
N ASP A 32 17.59 3.20 16.12
CA ASP A 32 18.06 4.11 17.17
C ASP A 32 19.05 3.45 18.15
N ASP A 33 19.12 2.11 18.20
CA ASP A 33 20.11 1.39 19.02
C ASP A 33 21.53 1.47 18.42
N VAL A 34 21.65 1.81 17.14
CA VAL A 34 22.93 1.83 16.43
C VAL A 34 23.75 3.03 16.86
N VAL A 35 24.99 2.78 17.28
CA VAL A 35 25.97 3.81 17.64
C VAL A 35 27.24 3.60 16.83
N VAL A 36 27.76 4.68 16.24
CA VAL A 36 29.03 4.66 15.49
C VAL A 36 29.97 5.77 15.99
N PRO A 37 31.30 5.61 15.87
CA PRO A 37 32.24 6.64 16.29
C PRO A 37 32.02 7.97 15.57
N GLY A 38 32.03 9.08 16.33
CA GLY A 38 31.89 10.43 15.78
C GLY A 38 30.47 10.81 15.33
N MET A 39 29.47 9.98 15.66
CA MET A 39 28.06 10.24 15.41
C MET A 39 27.59 11.54 16.07
N LEU A 40 26.84 12.33 15.31
CA LEU A 40 26.13 13.53 15.75
C LEU A 40 24.63 13.32 15.59
N HIS A 41 23.83 14.15 16.24
CA HIS A 41 22.38 14.08 16.25
C HIS A 41 21.76 15.24 15.47
N VAL A 42 20.64 14.96 14.83
CA VAL A 42 19.89 15.91 14.00
C VAL A 42 18.53 16.22 14.62
N ALA A 43 18.16 17.49 14.61
CA ALA A 43 16.80 17.97 14.85
C ALA A 43 16.37 18.93 13.73
N PHE A 44 15.06 19.08 13.52
CA PHE A 44 14.51 19.96 12.49
C PHE A 44 13.80 21.16 13.09
N ALA A 45 14.02 22.34 12.51
CA ALA A 45 13.12 23.48 12.69
C ALA A 45 11.99 23.38 11.65
N ARG A 46 10.75 23.50 12.13
CA ARG A 46 9.54 23.12 11.38
C ARG A 46 8.53 24.26 11.34
N SER A 47 7.79 24.35 10.23
CA SER A 47 6.72 25.34 10.05
C SER A 47 5.63 25.20 11.11
N GLN A 48 5.16 26.32 11.64
CA GLN A 48 3.96 26.41 12.49
C GLN A 48 2.72 26.87 11.71
N VAL A 49 2.86 27.07 10.40
CA VAL A 49 1.83 27.58 9.50
C VAL A 49 1.58 26.56 8.39
N ALA A 50 0.31 26.30 8.07
CA ALA A 50 -0.07 25.35 7.03
C ALA A 50 0.26 25.82 5.61
N ARG A 51 0.28 27.14 5.37
CA ARG A 51 0.63 27.70 4.07
C ARG A 51 1.24 29.09 4.24
N GLY A 52 2.40 29.33 3.64
CA GLY A 52 3.01 30.65 3.71
C GLY A 52 4.31 30.77 2.94
N ARG A 53 4.78 32.01 2.79
CA ARG A 53 6.08 32.34 2.19
C ARG A 53 7.08 32.70 3.26
N ILE A 54 8.23 32.04 3.28
CA ILE A 54 9.35 32.40 4.15
C ILE A 54 9.97 33.70 3.61
N THR A 55 9.84 34.80 4.36
CA THR A 55 10.38 36.11 3.99
C THR A 55 11.74 36.37 4.64
N ARG A 56 12.01 35.76 5.80
CA ARG A 56 13.30 35.79 6.49
C ARG A 56 13.52 34.50 7.28
N LEU A 57 14.77 34.02 7.28
CA LEU A 57 15.22 32.89 8.08
C LEU A 57 16.56 33.25 8.73
N ASP A 58 16.60 33.29 10.06
CA ASP A 58 17.77 33.62 10.86
C ASP A 58 18.24 32.39 11.65
N THR A 59 19.51 32.02 11.45
CA THR A 59 20.12 30.81 12.02
C THR A 59 21.34 31.12 12.89
N GLU A 60 21.67 32.39 13.10
CA GLU A 60 22.91 32.81 13.77
C GLU A 60 22.95 32.34 15.23
N ALA A 61 21.89 32.60 15.99
CA ALA A 61 21.81 32.20 17.40
C ALA A 61 21.94 30.68 17.60
N ALA A 62 21.34 29.88 16.71
CA ALA A 62 21.44 28.43 16.74
C ALA A 62 22.86 27.93 16.42
N ARG A 63 23.57 28.58 15.50
CA ARG A 63 24.95 28.23 15.11
C ARG A 63 25.96 28.53 16.22
N ASP A 64 25.71 29.56 17.03
CA ASP A 64 26.62 29.98 18.10
C ASP A 64 26.50 29.14 19.38
N VAL A 65 25.51 28.23 19.46
CA VAL A 65 25.35 27.32 20.60
C VAL A 65 26.54 26.35 20.68
N PRO A 66 27.28 26.29 21.80
CA PRO A 66 28.36 25.33 21.97
C PRO A 66 27.91 23.87 21.81
N GLY A 67 28.58 23.13 20.93
CA GLY A 67 28.24 21.74 20.61
C GLY A 67 27.29 21.58 19.41
N VAL A 68 26.82 22.68 18.82
CA VAL A 68 26.24 22.67 17.47
C VAL A 68 27.37 22.63 16.45
N TYR A 69 27.28 21.66 15.54
CA TYR A 69 28.23 21.47 14.45
C TYR A 69 27.86 22.28 13.20
N ALA A 70 26.58 22.27 12.84
CA ALA A 70 26.08 23.03 11.69
C ALA A 70 24.56 23.23 11.76
N VAL A 71 24.10 24.31 11.13
CA VAL A 71 22.69 24.55 10.79
C VAL A 71 22.60 24.72 9.29
N LEU A 72 21.86 23.83 8.61
CA LEU A 72 21.73 23.77 7.16
C LEU A 72 20.31 24.11 6.72
N THR A 73 20.20 24.88 5.65
CA THR A 73 18.92 25.26 5.00
C THR A 73 18.77 24.58 3.64
N ALA A 74 17.66 24.83 2.94
CA ALA A 74 17.44 24.34 1.58
C ALA A 74 18.61 24.69 0.62
N ASP A 75 19.17 25.90 0.72
CA ASP A 75 20.30 26.35 -0.12
C ASP A 75 21.58 25.55 0.13
N ASP A 76 21.82 25.15 1.38
CA ASP A 76 22.96 24.30 1.71
C ASP A 76 22.80 22.91 1.11
N LEU A 77 21.61 22.32 1.23
CA LEU A 77 21.32 21.00 0.66
C LEU A 77 21.32 21.01 -0.88
N ALA A 78 20.97 22.14 -1.51
CA ALA A 78 21.02 22.29 -2.96
C ALA A 78 22.44 22.16 -3.55
N LYS A 79 23.49 22.30 -2.73
CA LYS A 79 24.89 22.04 -3.13
C LYS A 79 25.15 20.57 -3.45
N ARG A 80 24.32 19.66 -2.91
CA ARG A 80 24.30 18.23 -3.24
C ARG A 80 22.84 17.77 -3.36
N PRO A 81 22.19 18.05 -4.50
CA PRO A 81 20.77 17.81 -4.65
C PRO A 81 20.46 16.31 -4.62
N ILE A 82 19.29 15.97 -4.08
CA ILE A 82 18.67 14.65 -4.14
C ILE A 82 17.33 14.79 -4.85
N THR A 83 17.12 13.98 -5.89
CA THR A 83 15.84 13.98 -6.60
C THR A 83 14.81 13.24 -5.77
N MET A 84 13.79 13.94 -5.30
CA MET A 84 12.65 13.32 -4.60
C MET A 84 11.83 12.52 -5.61
N MET A 85 11.62 11.24 -5.30
CA MET A 85 10.88 10.30 -6.14
C MET A 85 9.80 9.59 -5.34
N SER A 86 8.75 9.17 -6.04
CA SER A 86 7.70 8.33 -5.48
C SER A 86 8.18 6.90 -5.19
N PHE A 87 7.31 6.11 -4.55
CA PHE A 87 7.48 4.67 -4.40
C PHE A 87 7.74 3.96 -5.74
N PHE A 88 7.22 4.48 -6.84
CA PHE A 88 7.37 3.90 -8.18
C PHE A 88 8.71 4.24 -8.86
N PHE A 89 9.64 4.89 -8.16
CA PHE A 89 10.89 5.44 -8.73
C PHE A 89 10.64 6.48 -9.84
N ALA A 90 9.48 7.11 -9.83
CA ALA A 90 9.16 8.23 -10.72
C ALA A 90 9.39 9.55 -9.99
N PRO A 91 9.89 10.61 -10.65
CA PRO A 91 9.92 11.95 -10.08
C PRO A 91 8.53 12.38 -9.59
N SER A 92 8.50 13.22 -8.55
CA SER A 92 7.25 13.84 -8.10
C SER A 92 6.63 14.73 -9.19
N GLU A 93 5.30 14.73 -9.32
CA GLU A 93 4.58 15.57 -10.30
C GLU A 93 4.73 17.08 -10.02
N VAL A 94 4.96 17.44 -8.75
CA VAL A 94 5.32 18.79 -8.31
C VAL A 94 6.74 18.80 -7.74
N PRO A 95 7.49 19.90 -7.82
CA PRO A 95 8.81 19.99 -7.21
C PRO A 95 8.74 19.74 -5.69
N VAL A 96 9.59 18.82 -5.19
CA VAL A 96 9.72 18.54 -3.76
C VAL A 96 11.19 18.66 -3.36
N THR A 97 11.45 19.40 -2.30
CA THR A 97 12.77 19.55 -1.68
C THR A 97 12.79 18.93 -0.28
N PRO A 98 13.95 18.42 0.21
CA PRO A 98 14.06 17.86 1.56
C PRO A 98 13.74 18.88 2.66
N LEU A 99 14.14 20.14 2.47
CA LEU A 99 13.76 21.27 3.32
C LEU A 99 12.97 22.28 2.51
N ALA A 100 11.95 22.88 3.11
CA ALA A 100 11.20 24.00 2.53
C ALA A 100 12.15 25.14 2.17
N GLY A 101 12.02 25.65 0.95
CA GLY A 101 12.72 26.83 0.46
C GLY A 101 11.89 28.07 0.72
N GLU A 102 11.34 28.67 -0.34
CA GLU A 102 10.53 29.88 -0.22
C GLU A 102 9.12 29.65 0.34
N LEU A 103 8.58 28.45 0.21
CA LEU A 103 7.19 28.14 0.59
C LEU A 103 7.16 27.02 1.62
N VAL A 104 6.27 27.18 2.60
CA VAL A 104 5.79 26.12 3.48
C VAL A 104 4.36 25.77 3.10
N GLN A 105 4.04 24.48 3.09
CA GLN A 105 2.78 23.94 2.56
C GLN A 105 2.04 23.01 3.53
N TYR A 106 2.57 22.77 4.74
CA TYR A 106 1.84 22.14 5.83
C TYR A 106 2.50 22.46 7.18
N VAL A 107 1.72 22.39 8.27
CA VAL A 107 2.28 22.50 9.63
C VAL A 107 3.20 21.30 9.87
N GLY A 108 4.41 21.54 10.38
CA GLY A 108 5.42 20.50 10.59
C GLY A 108 6.42 20.36 9.45
N GLU A 109 6.26 21.07 8.32
CA GLU A 109 7.21 21.03 7.21
C GLU A 109 8.60 21.53 7.66
N PRO A 110 9.67 20.73 7.50
CA PRO A 110 11.00 21.15 7.92
C PRO A 110 11.58 22.20 6.96
N PHE A 111 12.10 23.32 7.48
CA PHE A 111 12.76 24.38 6.70
C PHE A 111 14.25 24.53 7.01
N ALA A 112 14.71 23.99 8.15
CA ALA A 112 16.13 23.92 8.50
C ALA A 112 16.42 22.63 9.30
N LEU A 113 17.67 22.17 9.22
CA LEU A 113 18.18 21.05 10.02
C LEU A 113 19.37 21.51 10.88
N VAL A 114 19.40 21.05 12.13
CA VAL A 114 20.45 21.34 13.10
C VAL A 114 21.21 20.06 13.41
N ILE A 115 22.54 20.11 13.39
CA ILE A 115 23.44 19.01 13.72
C ILE A 115 24.18 19.36 15.01
N ALA A 116 24.11 18.51 16.05
CA ALA A 116 24.78 18.76 17.33
C ALA A 116 25.31 17.48 18.00
N ASP A 117 26.07 17.63 19.07
CA ASP A 117 26.68 16.53 19.84
C ASP A 117 25.66 15.59 20.51
N SER A 118 24.44 16.07 20.75
CA SER A 118 23.35 15.27 21.33
C SER A 118 22.00 15.68 20.77
N ARG A 119 21.02 14.77 20.87
CA ARG A 119 19.64 15.03 20.44
C ARG A 119 19.04 16.25 21.14
N ALA A 120 19.13 16.32 22.47
CA ALA A 120 18.58 17.43 23.26
C ALA A 120 19.19 18.77 22.84
N LEU A 121 20.51 18.81 22.61
CA LEU A 121 21.18 20.03 22.15
C LEU A 121 20.76 20.44 20.73
N ALA A 122 20.53 19.47 19.84
CA ALA A 122 20.02 19.75 18.50
C ALA A 122 18.61 20.35 18.56
N GLU A 123 17.74 19.84 19.44
CA GLU A 123 16.38 20.35 19.68
C GLU A 123 16.42 21.77 20.28
N ASP A 124 17.25 22.00 21.31
CA ASP A 124 17.43 23.32 21.94
C ASP A 124 17.89 24.37 20.91
N ALA A 125 18.86 24.02 20.07
CA ALA A 125 19.36 24.92 19.03
C ALA A 125 18.36 25.12 17.87
N ALA A 126 17.59 24.10 17.50
CA ALA A 126 16.52 24.24 16.48
C ALA A 126 15.44 25.23 16.93
N ALA A 127 15.13 25.29 18.24
CA ALA A 127 14.19 26.25 18.81
C ALA A 127 14.68 27.71 18.80
N LEU A 128 15.98 27.96 18.58
CA LEU A 128 16.57 29.30 18.47
C LEU A 128 16.56 29.85 17.04
N ILE A 129 16.14 29.06 16.04
CA ILE A 129 16.02 29.53 14.66
C ILE A 129 14.80 30.43 14.55
N GLU A 130 15.00 31.69 14.14
CA GLU A 130 13.91 32.64 13.93
C GLU A 130 13.47 32.59 12.45
N VAL A 131 12.16 32.53 12.22
CA VAL A 131 11.57 32.52 10.88
C VAL A 131 10.42 33.52 10.80
N GLU A 132 10.39 34.31 9.74
CA GLU A 132 9.28 35.19 9.40
C GLU A 132 8.54 34.59 8.19
N ILE A 133 7.23 34.32 8.36
CA ILE A 133 6.38 33.70 7.36
C ILE A 133 5.21 34.63 7.06
N GLU A 134 5.04 35.01 5.80
CA GLU A 134 3.81 35.61 5.30
C GLU A 134 2.77 34.50 5.13
N GLU A 135 1.82 34.40 6.06
CA GLU A 135 0.76 33.39 6.01
C GLU A 135 -0.15 33.60 4.78
N LEU A 136 -0.53 32.49 4.14
CA LEU A 136 -1.48 32.44 3.04
C LEU A 136 -2.68 31.58 3.43
N ASP A 137 -3.84 31.80 2.81
CA ASP A 137 -5.04 31.01 3.10
C ASP A 137 -4.80 29.52 2.76
N PRO A 138 -4.88 28.60 3.75
CA PRO A 138 -4.61 27.20 3.53
C PRO A 138 -5.82 26.48 2.92
N VAL A 139 -5.55 25.47 2.11
CA VAL A 139 -6.55 24.50 1.63
C VAL A 139 -6.54 23.32 2.59
N VAL A 140 -7.58 23.08 3.40
CA VAL A 140 -7.52 22.05 4.45
C VAL A 140 -8.37 20.83 4.10
N THR A 141 -9.59 21.05 3.62
CA THR A 141 -10.55 19.99 3.31
C THR A 141 -10.61 19.67 1.81
N LEU A 142 -11.23 18.53 1.47
CA LEU A 142 -11.55 18.21 0.06
C LEU A 142 -12.44 19.27 -0.59
N ALA A 143 -13.40 19.82 0.16
CA ALA A 143 -14.26 20.89 -0.35
C ALA A 143 -13.45 22.17 -0.67
N ASP A 144 -12.48 22.53 0.20
CA ASP A 144 -11.57 23.65 -0.06
C ASP A 144 -10.72 23.36 -1.30
N ALA A 145 -10.18 22.15 -1.44
CA ALA A 145 -9.34 21.78 -2.57
C ALA A 145 -10.06 21.90 -3.92
N MET A 146 -11.36 21.60 -3.95
CA MET A 146 -12.21 21.76 -5.12
C MET A 146 -12.54 23.23 -5.45
N ALA A 147 -12.65 24.09 -4.44
CA ALA A 147 -13.17 25.45 -4.59
C ALA A 147 -12.07 26.54 -4.65
N MET A 148 -10.91 26.30 -4.04
CA MET A 148 -9.85 27.29 -3.88
C MET A 148 -8.76 27.18 -4.96
N PRO A 149 -7.95 28.24 -5.16
CA PRO A 149 -6.82 28.20 -6.08
C PRO A 149 -5.80 27.09 -5.74
N PRO A 150 -4.99 26.67 -6.72
CA PRO A 150 -3.99 25.63 -6.53
C PRO A 150 -2.96 25.98 -5.44
N ILE A 151 -2.58 25.00 -4.63
CA ILE A 151 -1.54 25.21 -3.60
C ILE A 151 -0.14 25.21 -4.19
N HIS A 152 0.09 24.43 -5.26
CA HIS A 152 1.41 24.27 -5.88
C HIS A 152 1.59 25.25 -7.05
N PRO A 153 2.66 26.07 -7.06
CA PRO A 153 2.95 26.96 -8.19
C PRO A 153 3.06 26.21 -9.52
N GLY A 154 2.50 26.78 -10.59
CA GLY A 154 2.58 26.21 -11.94
C GLY A 154 1.56 25.10 -12.24
N THR A 155 0.59 24.88 -11.35
CA THR A 155 -0.54 23.96 -11.58
C THR A 155 -1.84 24.75 -11.82
N ASP A 156 -2.75 24.18 -12.61
CA ASP A 156 -4.03 24.83 -12.97
C ASP A 156 -5.16 24.51 -11.96
N SER A 157 -5.03 23.42 -11.20
CA SER A 157 -5.99 22.96 -10.20
C SER A 157 -5.29 22.22 -9.06
N ASN A 158 -6.01 21.96 -7.96
CA ASN A 158 -5.54 21.08 -6.88
C ASN A 158 -5.66 19.58 -7.24
N VAL A 159 -6.06 19.20 -8.44
CA VAL A 159 -6.16 17.79 -8.83
C VAL A 159 -4.76 17.22 -9.03
N ALA A 160 -4.36 16.30 -8.16
CA ALA A 160 -3.08 15.61 -8.19
C ALA A 160 -3.06 14.45 -9.20
N ALA A 161 -4.16 13.70 -9.28
CA ALA A 161 -4.35 12.58 -10.18
C ALA A 161 -5.85 12.36 -10.42
N GLU A 162 -6.21 11.85 -11.60
CA GLU A 162 -7.61 11.59 -11.99
C GLU A 162 -7.71 10.37 -12.91
N ILE A 163 -8.80 9.62 -12.76
CA ILE A 163 -9.22 8.51 -13.62
C ILE A 163 -10.74 8.47 -13.67
N GLY A 164 -11.29 8.17 -14.85
CA GLY A 164 -12.73 8.10 -15.08
C GLY A 164 -13.26 9.36 -15.77
N ASP A 165 -14.56 9.35 -16.05
CA ASP A 165 -15.28 10.49 -16.60
C ASP A 165 -16.43 10.87 -15.64
N GLU A 166 -16.75 12.16 -15.53
CA GLU A 166 -17.80 12.65 -14.63
C GLU A 166 -19.22 12.40 -15.18
N GLU A 167 -19.37 12.37 -16.50
CA GLU A 167 -20.64 12.08 -17.17
C GLU A 167 -20.87 10.56 -17.28
N LEU A 168 -22.10 10.14 -16.96
CA LEU A 168 -22.55 8.76 -17.11
C LEU A 168 -22.92 8.47 -18.57
N GLU A 169 -22.57 7.26 -19.03
CA GLU A 169 -23.11 6.75 -20.29
C GLU A 169 -24.62 6.52 -20.18
N ASP A 170 -25.38 6.91 -21.21
CA ASP A 170 -26.85 6.88 -21.23
C ASP A 170 -27.43 5.50 -20.87
N GLU A 171 -26.80 4.43 -21.34
CA GLU A 171 -27.23 3.05 -21.05
C GLU A 171 -27.10 2.73 -19.55
N LEU A 172 -25.98 3.09 -18.94
CA LEU A 172 -25.75 2.89 -17.50
C LEU A 172 -26.72 3.73 -16.67
N ALA A 173 -26.96 4.97 -17.07
CA ALA A 173 -27.94 5.84 -16.42
C ALA A 173 -29.35 5.24 -16.47
N ALA A 174 -29.79 4.76 -17.64
CA ALA A 174 -31.09 4.10 -17.82
C ALA A 174 -31.22 2.81 -16.99
N MET A 175 -30.16 2.00 -16.87
CA MET A 175 -30.16 0.81 -16.02
C MET A 175 -30.32 1.15 -14.53
N LEU A 176 -29.65 2.21 -14.05
CA LEU A 176 -29.79 2.67 -12.67
C LEU A 176 -31.18 3.24 -12.39
N GLU A 177 -31.78 3.97 -13.33
CA GLU A 177 -33.12 4.53 -13.20
C GLU A 177 -34.22 3.46 -13.28
N GLY A 178 -34.03 2.44 -14.11
CA GLY A 178 -34.96 1.32 -14.28
C GLY A 178 -34.86 0.22 -13.21
N ALA A 179 -33.90 0.30 -12.29
CA ALA A 179 -33.72 -0.69 -11.23
C ALA A 179 -34.91 -0.70 -10.26
N ALA A 180 -35.29 -1.90 -9.78
CA ALA A 180 -36.39 -2.03 -8.80
C ALA A 180 -36.05 -1.37 -7.47
N PHE A 181 -34.77 -1.44 -7.08
CA PHE A 181 -34.22 -0.73 -5.94
C PHE A 181 -32.94 -0.01 -6.34
N ARG A 182 -32.86 1.28 -6.05
CA ARG A 182 -31.66 2.10 -6.25
C ARG A 182 -31.14 2.56 -4.90
N ILE A 183 -29.97 2.06 -4.51
CA ILE A 183 -29.38 2.32 -3.19
C ILE A 183 -28.21 3.27 -3.35
N LYS A 184 -28.29 4.40 -2.65
CA LYS A 184 -27.22 5.40 -2.58
C LYS A 184 -26.58 5.40 -1.21
N GLN A 185 -25.26 5.51 -1.18
CA GLN A 185 -24.50 5.67 0.05
C GLN A 185 -23.36 6.66 -0.12
N LYS A 186 -23.11 7.43 0.93
CA LYS A 186 -21.90 8.24 1.09
C LYS A 186 -21.13 7.74 2.30
N VAL A 187 -19.82 7.55 2.13
CA VAL A 187 -18.89 7.22 3.20
C VAL A 187 -17.80 8.29 3.24
N VAL A 188 -17.49 8.78 4.44
CA VAL A 188 -16.37 9.68 4.72
C VAL A 188 -15.43 8.97 5.67
N HIS A 189 -14.24 8.63 5.17
CA HIS A 189 -13.15 8.08 5.95
C HIS A 189 -12.27 9.23 6.41
N GLN A 190 -12.12 9.39 7.72
CA GLN A 190 -11.24 10.37 8.34
C GLN A 190 -9.77 10.09 8.03
N ARG A 191 -8.95 11.12 8.21
CA ARG A 191 -7.49 11.01 8.18
C ARG A 191 -7.00 10.28 9.43
N ILE A 192 -6.02 9.40 9.26
CA ILE A 192 -5.41 8.63 10.35
C ILE A 192 -3.89 8.51 10.16
N SER A 193 -3.18 8.14 11.22
CA SER A 193 -1.75 7.84 11.20
C SER A 193 -1.51 6.33 11.30
N GLN A 194 -0.47 5.82 10.63
CA GLN A 194 -0.02 4.44 10.78
C GLN A 194 0.48 4.15 12.21
N ALA A 195 0.95 5.20 12.90
CA ALA A 195 1.43 5.20 14.27
C ALA A 195 2.24 3.95 14.70
N PRO A 196 3.27 3.50 13.94
CA PRO A 196 4.11 2.39 14.38
C PRO A 196 4.78 2.74 15.71
N MET A 197 4.97 1.74 16.58
CA MET A 197 5.52 1.98 17.92
C MET A 197 6.96 2.50 17.88
N GLU A 198 7.77 2.01 16.95
CA GLU A 198 9.01 2.66 16.54
C GLU A 198 8.69 3.66 15.41
N ASN A 199 9.02 4.94 15.61
CA ASN A 199 8.88 5.97 14.58
C ASN A 199 9.91 5.80 13.45
N ARG A 200 9.96 6.77 12.52
CA ARG A 200 11.01 6.80 11.49
C ARG A 200 12.36 7.14 12.13
N ALA A 201 13.42 6.48 11.68
CA ALA A 201 14.77 6.80 12.11
C ALA A 201 15.79 6.48 11.03
N ILE A 202 16.88 7.24 11.02
CA ILE A 202 18.01 7.06 10.12
C ILE A 202 19.32 7.43 10.82
N LEU A 203 20.37 6.63 10.57
CA LEU A 203 21.76 6.99 10.76
C LEU A 203 22.47 6.88 9.40
N ALA A 204 22.83 8.03 8.82
CA ALA A 204 23.52 8.11 7.55
C ALA A 204 25.02 8.32 7.79
N THR A 205 25.86 7.55 7.09
CA THR A 205 27.31 7.63 7.17
C THR A 205 27.92 7.66 5.77
N ARG A 206 29.00 8.42 5.61
CA ARG A 206 29.78 8.47 4.38
C ARG A 206 31.08 7.70 4.61
N GLU A 207 31.25 6.57 3.94
CA GLU A 207 32.44 5.69 4.09
C GLU A 207 33.53 6.03 3.05
N GLY A 208 33.17 6.73 1.97
CA GLY A 208 34.07 7.16 0.91
C GLY A 208 33.53 8.36 0.11
N PRO A 209 34.24 8.84 -0.93
CA PRO A 209 33.80 10.01 -1.70
C PRO A 209 32.40 9.87 -2.29
N GLU A 210 32.01 8.68 -2.72
CA GLU A 210 30.70 8.37 -3.29
C GLU A 210 29.99 7.24 -2.57
N GLU A 211 30.51 6.78 -1.43
CA GLU A 211 30.02 5.61 -0.70
C GLU A 211 29.23 6.04 0.54
N LEU A 212 27.96 5.63 0.60
CA LEU A 212 27.05 5.84 1.72
C LEU A 212 26.65 4.53 2.36
N LYS A 213 26.59 4.53 3.68
CA LYS A 213 25.99 3.48 4.47
C LYS A 213 24.91 4.05 5.37
N LEU A 214 23.71 3.51 5.24
CA LEU A 214 22.49 3.96 5.91
C LEU A 214 21.99 2.86 6.83
N TYR A 215 21.83 3.17 8.11
CA TYR A 215 20.94 2.42 8.98
C TYR A 215 19.60 3.14 8.96
N ILE A 216 18.52 2.51 8.51
CA ILE A 216 17.23 3.18 8.32
C ILE A 216 16.09 2.22 8.60
N THR A 217 15.07 2.72 9.30
CA THR A 217 13.83 1.97 9.49
C THR A 217 13.13 1.83 8.15
N CYS A 218 13.10 0.63 7.55
CA CYS A 218 12.48 0.47 6.23
C CYS A 218 11.80 -0.88 6.00
N GLN A 219 10.98 -0.97 4.95
CA GLN A 219 10.33 -2.20 4.50
C GLN A 219 11.20 -3.04 3.56
N SER A 220 12.22 -2.42 2.96
CA SER A 220 13.17 -3.09 2.06
C SER A 220 14.48 -2.32 1.95
N PRO A 221 15.58 -2.84 2.52
CA PRO A 221 16.91 -2.26 2.34
C PRO A 221 17.31 -2.14 0.86
N HIS A 222 16.96 -3.13 0.04
CA HIS A 222 17.29 -3.14 -1.39
C HIS A 222 16.57 -2.04 -2.16
N ASN A 223 15.27 -1.82 -1.89
CA ASN A 223 14.52 -0.75 -2.55
C ASN A 223 15.01 0.62 -2.09
N ILE A 224 15.32 0.81 -0.81
CA ILE A 224 15.90 2.07 -0.33
C ILE A 224 17.27 2.31 -0.99
N ALA A 225 18.13 1.29 -1.08
CA ALA A 225 19.43 1.42 -1.74
C ALA A 225 19.28 1.83 -3.21
N ARG A 226 18.34 1.20 -3.92
CA ARG A 226 18.01 1.55 -5.31
C ARG A 226 17.43 2.95 -5.42
N TRP A 227 16.51 3.32 -4.53
CA TRP A 227 15.90 4.65 -4.52
C TRP A 227 16.98 5.72 -4.33
N VAL A 228 17.85 5.59 -3.33
CA VAL A 228 18.92 6.56 -3.06
C VAL A 228 19.95 6.59 -4.19
N SER A 229 20.28 5.44 -4.77
CA SER A 229 21.16 5.35 -5.95
C SER A 229 20.61 6.14 -7.13
N LEU A 230 19.32 5.98 -7.47
CA LEU A 230 18.66 6.73 -8.53
C LEU A 230 18.54 8.22 -8.19
N ALA A 231 18.16 8.55 -6.94
CA ALA A 231 17.95 9.91 -6.49
C ALA A 231 19.23 10.78 -6.52
N LEU A 232 20.40 10.16 -6.31
CA LEU A 232 21.71 10.83 -6.29
C LEU A 232 22.53 10.60 -7.58
N GLY A 233 22.05 9.77 -8.51
CA GLY A 233 22.77 9.41 -9.73
C GLY A 233 24.05 8.61 -9.48
N LEU A 234 24.04 7.70 -8.50
CA LEU A 234 25.19 6.92 -8.05
C LEU A 234 25.06 5.43 -8.39
N PRO A 235 26.17 4.69 -8.52
CA PRO A 235 26.13 3.23 -8.59
C PRO A 235 25.45 2.63 -7.36
N SER A 236 24.61 1.61 -7.55
CA SER A 236 23.93 0.91 -6.45
C SER A 236 24.91 0.28 -5.45
N THR A 237 26.09 -0.13 -5.91
CA THR A 237 27.17 -0.67 -5.07
C THR A 237 27.76 0.36 -4.11
N SER A 238 27.57 1.65 -4.37
CA SER A 238 28.02 2.72 -3.50
C SER A 238 27.03 3.03 -2.37
N ILE A 239 25.83 2.40 -2.39
CA ILE A 239 24.80 2.60 -1.37
C ILE A 239 24.55 1.27 -0.64
N ARG A 240 24.93 1.22 0.63
CA ARG A 240 24.59 0.11 1.52
C ARG A 240 23.51 0.53 2.50
N VAL A 241 22.44 -0.23 2.58
CA VAL A 241 21.34 -0.01 3.51
C VAL A 241 21.24 -1.19 4.45
N ILE A 242 21.14 -0.90 5.74
CA ILE A 242 20.97 -1.88 6.81
C ILE A 242 19.71 -1.53 7.59
N SER A 243 18.83 -2.51 7.73
CA SER A 243 17.64 -2.46 8.57
C SER A 243 17.51 -3.84 9.20
N LYS A 244 17.69 -3.97 10.51
CA LYS A 244 17.56 -5.26 11.19
C LYS A 244 16.16 -5.42 11.78
N ASP A 245 15.98 -5.07 13.04
CA ASP A 245 14.67 -5.05 13.67
C ASP A 245 13.99 -3.72 13.37
N VAL A 246 12.70 -3.78 13.03
CA VAL A 246 11.86 -2.60 12.75
C VAL A 246 10.57 -2.74 13.56
N GLY A 247 10.28 -1.76 14.41
CA GLY A 247 9.16 -1.75 15.35
C GLY A 247 7.84 -1.34 14.71
N GLY A 248 7.48 -2.03 13.61
CA GLY A 248 6.30 -1.72 12.80
C GLY A 248 6.58 -0.68 11.70
N SER A 249 5.77 -0.73 10.65
CA SER A 249 5.82 0.20 9.51
C SER A 249 4.44 0.45 8.93
N PHE A 250 3.74 -0.65 8.60
CA PHE A 250 2.36 -0.65 8.10
C PHE A 250 2.15 0.12 6.79
N GLY A 251 3.20 0.38 6.00
CA GLY A 251 3.16 1.11 4.75
C GLY A 251 3.99 2.40 4.76
N LEU A 252 4.24 2.99 5.94
CA LEU A 252 4.92 4.28 6.08
C LEU A 252 6.40 4.25 5.70
N LYS A 253 7.12 3.15 6.00
CA LYS A 253 8.59 3.06 5.87
C LYS A 253 9.05 2.39 4.57
N ASN A 254 8.37 2.63 3.45
CA ASN A 254 8.68 2.05 2.13
C ASN A 254 9.60 2.90 1.25
N THR A 255 9.72 4.20 1.52
CA THR A 255 10.61 5.14 0.82
C THR A 255 11.25 6.12 1.80
N PRO A 256 12.42 6.71 1.50
CA PRO A 256 12.94 7.83 2.28
C PRO A 256 12.04 9.06 2.10
N TRP A 257 11.73 9.72 3.21
CA TRP A 257 10.94 10.95 3.27
C TRP A 257 11.85 12.18 3.29
N LYS A 258 11.23 13.37 3.32
CA LYS A 258 11.93 14.68 3.31
C LYS A 258 13.03 14.74 4.37
N GLU A 259 12.75 14.34 5.61
CA GLU A 259 13.73 14.34 6.70
C GLU A 259 14.89 13.36 6.47
N GLU A 260 14.61 12.11 6.06
CA GLU A 260 15.65 11.11 5.79
C GLU A 260 16.54 11.56 4.63
N CYS A 261 15.95 12.14 3.57
CA CYS A 261 16.68 12.71 2.45
C CYS A 261 17.56 13.90 2.89
N ALA A 262 17.05 14.75 3.79
CA ALA A 262 17.82 15.87 4.34
C ALA A 262 19.04 15.37 5.14
N VAL A 263 18.86 14.33 5.96
CA VAL A 263 19.96 13.69 6.72
C VAL A 263 20.98 13.04 5.78
N ILE A 264 20.54 12.36 4.72
CA ILE A 264 21.44 11.77 3.70
C ILE A 264 22.29 12.86 3.03
N CYS A 265 21.67 13.95 2.56
CA CYS A 265 22.40 15.07 1.97
C CYS A 265 23.36 15.73 2.98
N ALA A 266 22.92 15.95 4.20
CA ALA A 266 23.74 16.56 5.26
C ALA A 266 24.94 15.68 5.62
N ALA A 267 24.78 14.36 5.74
CA ALA A 267 25.87 13.43 6.01
C ALA A 267 26.88 13.42 4.84
N TRP A 268 26.38 13.53 3.60
CA TRP A 268 27.23 13.66 2.43
C TRP A 268 28.09 14.92 2.48
N LEU A 269 27.46 16.08 2.70
CA LEU A 269 28.10 17.40 2.69
C LEU A 269 29.11 17.55 3.83
N THR A 270 28.76 17.06 5.02
CA THR A 270 29.58 17.24 6.22
C THR A 270 30.65 16.15 6.41
N GLY A 271 30.46 14.97 5.80
CA GLY A 271 31.31 13.81 6.04
C GLY A 271 31.22 13.24 7.46
N ARG A 272 30.16 13.59 8.21
CA ARG A 272 29.92 13.12 9.58
C ARG A 272 28.82 12.04 9.58
N PRO A 273 28.92 11.02 10.47
CA PRO A 273 27.77 10.15 10.75
C PRO A 273 26.66 10.94 11.45
N LEU A 274 25.47 10.98 10.86
CA LEU A 274 24.33 11.77 11.36
C LEU A 274 23.15 10.88 11.69
N LYS A 275 22.65 10.96 12.92
CA LYS A 275 21.47 10.25 13.41
C LYS A 275 20.28 11.19 13.58
N TRP A 276 19.14 10.81 13.04
CA TRP A 276 17.82 11.39 13.34
C TRP A 276 16.87 10.27 13.74
N THR A 277 16.14 10.50 14.84
CA THR A 277 15.06 9.63 15.31
C THR A 277 13.86 10.52 15.58
N GLU A 278 12.79 10.30 14.83
CA GLU A 278 11.53 11.03 14.94
C GLU A 278 10.85 10.80 16.29
N ASP A 279 10.37 11.85 16.94
CA ASP A 279 9.55 11.71 18.15
C ASP A 279 8.05 11.52 17.83
N ARG A 280 7.23 11.24 18.85
CA ARG A 280 5.80 10.98 18.61
C ARG A 280 5.04 12.22 18.14
N TRP A 281 5.46 13.41 18.57
CA TRP A 281 4.83 14.65 18.14
C TRP A 281 5.10 14.85 16.64
N GLU A 282 6.36 14.76 16.20
CA GLU A 282 6.76 14.79 14.79
C GLU A 282 6.04 13.70 13.97
N ALA A 283 5.94 12.48 14.50
CA ALA A 283 5.27 11.38 13.81
C ALA A 283 3.78 11.62 13.57
N LEU A 284 3.11 12.39 14.42
CA LEU A 284 1.69 12.71 14.26
C LEU A 284 1.49 14.00 13.44
N THR A 285 2.35 15.00 13.63
CA THR A 285 2.16 16.34 13.06
C THR A 285 2.97 16.63 11.80
N ALA A 286 4.02 15.86 11.51
CA ALA A 286 4.94 16.13 10.39
C ALA A 286 5.19 14.94 9.44
N SER A 287 4.98 13.71 9.92
CA SER A 287 5.01 12.51 9.05
C SER A 287 3.80 12.46 8.11
N CYS A 288 3.89 11.61 7.09
CA CYS A 288 2.75 11.28 6.25
C CYS A 288 1.67 10.50 7.01
N GLN A 289 0.44 10.63 6.54
CA GLN A 289 -0.79 10.07 7.11
C GLN A 289 -1.57 9.31 6.04
N ALA A 290 -2.72 8.74 6.37
CA ALA A 290 -3.46 7.85 5.48
C ALA A 290 -4.97 8.13 5.43
N ARG A 291 -5.60 7.52 4.41
CA ARG A 291 -7.03 7.29 4.20
C ARG A 291 -7.90 8.45 3.74
N GLU A 292 -7.77 9.64 4.31
CA GLU A 292 -8.77 10.71 4.21
C GLU A 292 -9.44 10.79 2.82
N ALA A 293 -10.70 10.34 2.76
CA ALA A 293 -11.41 10.20 1.49
C ALA A 293 -12.93 10.25 1.66
N GLU A 294 -13.60 10.72 0.62
CA GLU A 294 -15.04 10.67 0.45
C GLU A 294 -15.40 9.78 -0.73
N MET A 295 -16.34 8.87 -0.54
CA MET A 295 -16.86 8.04 -1.62
C MET A 295 -18.37 8.05 -1.64
N ARG A 296 -18.93 8.24 -2.83
CA ARG A 296 -20.36 8.09 -3.14
C ARG A 296 -20.53 6.88 -4.04
N LEU A 297 -21.50 6.04 -3.71
CA LEU A 297 -21.81 4.83 -4.47
C LEU A 297 -23.31 4.73 -4.70
N ASP A 298 -23.70 4.53 -5.96
CA ASP A 298 -25.06 4.29 -6.41
C ASP A 298 -25.12 2.89 -7.03
N VAL A 299 -26.08 2.07 -6.60
CA VAL A 299 -26.21 0.68 -7.05
C VAL A 299 -27.67 0.35 -7.33
N GLY A 300 -27.93 -0.15 -8.54
CA GLY A 300 -29.23 -0.67 -8.95
C GLY A 300 -29.33 -2.17 -8.68
N PHE A 301 -30.43 -2.59 -8.07
CA PHE A 301 -30.80 -3.98 -7.83
C PHE A 301 -32.15 -4.32 -8.47
N ASP A 302 -32.32 -5.57 -8.89
CA ASP A 302 -33.64 -6.11 -9.22
C ASP A 302 -34.49 -6.39 -7.97
N ALA A 303 -35.74 -6.82 -8.18
CA ALA A 303 -36.66 -7.11 -7.07
C ALA A 303 -36.21 -8.30 -6.20
N GLN A 304 -35.25 -9.08 -6.67
CA GLN A 304 -34.63 -10.20 -5.97
C GLN A 304 -33.25 -9.81 -5.42
N GLY A 305 -32.87 -8.54 -5.39
CA GLY A 305 -31.59 -8.11 -4.83
C GLY A 305 -30.35 -8.58 -5.60
N LYS A 306 -30.48 -8.92 -6.88
CA LYS A 306 -29.33 -9.09 -7.78
C LYS A 306 -28.89 -7.72 -8.30
N MET A 307 -27.59 -7.47 -8.35
CA MET A 307 -27.04 -6.22 -8.86
C MET A 307 -27.15 -6.13 -10.39
N LEU A 308 -27.45 -4.91 -10.86
CA LEU A 308 -27.67 -4.60 -12.27
C LEU A 308 -26.61 -3.63 -12.81
N ALA A 309 -26.36 -2.55 -12.06
CA ALA A 309 -25.49 -1.45 -12.45
C ALA A 309 -24.96 -0.72 -11.22
N SER A 310 -23.80 -0.09 -11.35
CA SER A 310 -23.25 0.79 -10.29
C SER A 310 -22.57 2.03 -10.86
N HIS A 311 -22.55 3.10 -10.08
CA HIS A 311 -21.69 4.25 -10.31
C HIS A 311 -21.04 4.73 -9.00
N GLY A 312 -19.72 4.93 -9.04
CA GLY A 312 -18.93 5.41 -7.92
C GLY A 312 -18.22 6.73 -8.22
N VAL A 313 -18.15 7.62 -7.22
CA VAL A 313 -17.25 8.78 -7.22
C VAL A 313 -16.41 8.74 -5.95
N TYR A 314 -15.09 8.76 -6.10
CA TYR A 314 -14.11 8.72 -5.03
C TYR A 314 -13.18 9.92 -5.10
N ASP A 315 -13.07 10.64 -3.99
CA ASP A 315 -12.20 11.79 -3.81
C ASP A 315 -11.29 11.53 -2.61
N CYS A 316 -9.97 11.53 -2.79
CA CYS A 316 -8.99 11.34 -1.71
C CYS A 316 -8.10 12.56 -1.52
N ASN A 317 -7.79 12.87 -0.26
CA ASN A 317 -6.91 13.98 0.09
C ASN A 317 -5.45 13.48 0.13
N ASN A 318 -4.64 13.97 -0.81
CA ASN A 318 -3.23 13.60 -0.95
C ASN A 318 -2.30 14.42 -0.04
N GLY A 319 -2.79 15.50 0.58
CA GLY A 319 -1.95 16.45 1.30
C GLY A 319 -0.99 17.20 0.39
N ALA A 320 -0.02 17.89 0.98
CA ALA A 320 0.86 18.78 0.24
C ALA A 320 1.87 18.01 -0.61
N TYR A 321 2.48 16.99 0.00
CA TYR A 321 3.55 16.19 -0.61
C TYR A 321 3.32 14.70 -0.31
N PRO A 322 2.44 14.02 -1.06
CA PRO A 322 2.19 12.59 -0.87
C PRO A 322 3.40 11.74 -1.28
N GLN A 323 3.38 10.47 -0.87
CA GLN A 323 4.26 9.41 -1.39
C GLN A 323 4.31 9.37 -2.92
N GLY A 324 3.21 9.69 -3.56
CA GLY A 324 3.02 9.83 -4.99
C GLY A 324 1.65 10.46 -5.22
N ALA A 325 1.52 11.28 -6.27
CA ALA A 325 0.21 11.75 -6.67
C ALA A 325 -0.65 10.54 -7.06
N ASP A 326 -1.74 10.32 -6.35
CA ASP A 326 -2.56 9.12 -6.49
C ASP A 326 -4.05 9.47 -6.50
N SER A 327 -4.82 8.74 -7.29
CA SER A 327 -6.29 8.72 -7.25
C SER A 327 -6.81 7.36 -6.78
N ASN A 328 -5.90 6.48 -6.30
CA ASN A 328 -6.12 5.17 -5.73
C ASN A 328 -6.91 4.24 -6.66
N ILE A 329 -6.35 4.00 -7.86
CA ILE A 329 -6.96 3.12 -8.89
C ILE A 329 -7.35 1.73 -8.38
N ALA A 330 -6.69 1.24 -7.33
CA ALA A 330 -7.02 -0.04 -6.71
C ALA A 330 -8.45 -0.05 -6.10
N VAL A 331 -8.95 1.07 -5.57
CA VAL A 331 -10.35 1.20 -5.11
C VAL A 331 -11.30 0.89 -6.26
N HIS A 332 -11.03 1.48 -7.42
CA HIS A 332 -11.81 1.24 -8.63
C HIS A 332 -11.74 -0.25 -9.05
N MET A 333 -10.53 -0.81 -9.15
CA MET A 333 -10.30 -2.18 -9.65
C MET A 333 -10.97 -3.27 -8.80
N PHE A 334 -11.00 -3.11 -7.48
CA PHE A 334 -11.42 -4.18 -6.56
C PHE A 334 -12.84 -4.05 -6.02
N LEU A 335 -13.49 -2.88 -6.17
CA LEU A 335 -14.83 -2.62 -5.65
C LEU A 335 -15.84 -3.72 -5.96
N TRP A 336 -15.90 -4.20 -7.20
CA TRP A 336 -16.85 -5.23 -7.61
C TRP A 336 -16.18 -6.53 -8.08
N ALA A 337 -14.87 -6.68 -7.88
CA ALA A 337 -14.11 -7.79 -8.46
C ALA A 337 -14.52 -9.18 -7.92
N ALA A 338 -15.05 -9.25 -6.69
CA ALA A 338 -15.59 -10.46 -6.08
C ALA A 338 -17.08 -10.72 -6.39
N TYR A 339 -17.71 -9.84 -7.15
CA TYR A 339 -19.16 -9.75 -7.28
C TYR A 339 -19.63 -9.81 -8.74
N LYS A 340 -20.77 -10.46 -8.95
CA LYS A 340 -21.48 -10.65 -10.22
C LYS A 340 -22.21 -9.36 -10.63
N LEU A 341 -21.46 -8.30 -10.89
CA LEU A 341 -21.98 -7.04 -11.42
C LEU A 341 -21.80 -6.98 -12.95
N PRO A 342 -22.86 -6.73 -13.74
CA PRO A 342 -22.73 -6.66 -15.19
C PRO A 342 -21.92 -5.46 -15.70
N THR A 343 -22.16 -4.26 -15.16
CA THR A 343 -21.54 -3.01 -15.64
C THR A 343 -21.46 -1.97 -14.52
N TYR A 344 -20.44 -1.10 -14.58
CA TYR A 344 -20.35 0.07 -13.73
C TYR A 344 -19.43 1.15 -14.32
N SER A 345 -19.57 2.36 -13.78
CA SER A 345 -18.69 3.50 -14.04
C SER A 345 -18.08 4.01 -12.73
N PHE A 346 -16.88 4.58 -12.81
CA PHE A 346 -16.16 5.08 -11.65
C PHE A 346 -15.35 6.33 -11.99
N LEU A 347 -15.47 7.37 -11.16
CA LEU A 347 -14.60 8.54 -11.16
C LEU A 347 -13.75 8.55 -9.89
N SER A 348 -12.44 8.70 -10.04
CA SER A 348 -11.49 8.74 -8.94
C SER A 348 -10.58 9.95 -9.06
N ARG A 349 -10.46 10.75 -8.00
CA ARG A 349 -9.62 11.96 -7.97
C ARG A 349 -8.81 12.05 -6.68
N GLY A 350 -7.55 12.39 -6.82
CA GLY A 350 -6.68 12.79 -5.72
C GLY A 350 -6.51 14.30 -5.69
N TRP A 351 -6.59 14.90 -4.50
CA TRP A 351 -6.56 16.35 -4.31
C TRP A 351 -5.38 16.77 -3.45
N TYR A 352 -4.59 17.74 -3.91
CA TYR A 352 -3.60 18.42 -3.08
C TYR A 352 -4.29 19.32 -2.05
N SER A 353 -3.75 19.35 -0.84
CA SER A 353 -4.18 20.23 0.26
C SER A 353 -2.99 20.62 1.13
N ASN A 354 -3.12 21.64 1.96
CA ASN A 354 -2.13 22.08 2.95
C ASN A 354 -2.14 21.23 4.24
N THR A 355 -2.31 19.92 4.09
CA THR A 355 -2.19 18.93 5.17
C THR A 355 -0.99 18.01 4.90
N ASN A 356 -0.63 17.16 5.86
CA ASN A 356 0.47 16.21 5.72
C ASN A 356 0.26 15.29 4.50
N GLY A 357 1.34 14.84 3.86
CA GLY A 357 1.25 13.98 2.68
C GLY A 357 0.55 12.65 2.95
N LEU A 358 -0.16 12.13 1.95
CA LEU A 358 -0.72 10.77 1.95
C LEU A 358 0.39 9.72 1.79
N ALA A 359 0.34 8.67 2.61
CA ALA A 359 1.17 7.49 2.53
C ALA A 359 0.32 6.21 2.61
N ALA A 360 0.90 5.09 2.18
CA ALA A 360 0.28 3.79 2.33
C ALA A 360 0.04 3.45 3.80
N TYR A 361 -1.15 2.95 4.09
CA TYR A 361 -1.45 2.24 5.33
C TYR A 361 -2.15 0.94 4.95
N ARG A 362 -1.69 -0.19 5.50
CA ARG A 362 -2.22 -1.56 5.40
C ARG A 362 -3.58 -1.66 4.67
N GLY A 363 -3.58 -2.11 3.42
CA GLY A 363 -4.77 -2.07 2.55
C GLY A 363 -5.14 -0.66 2.09
N PRO A 364 -4.30 0.03 1.30
CA PRO A 364 -4.56 1.41 0.87
C PRO A 364 -5.89 1.59 0.10
N TRP A 365 -6.42 0.53 -0.51
CA TRP A 365 -7.70 0.52 -1.21
C TRP A 365 -8.92 0.26 -0.31
N ALA A 366 -8.75 0.01 1.01
CA ALA A 366 -9.80 -0.51 1.91
C ALA A 366 -11.16 0.21 1.89
N MET A 367 -11.20 1.47 1.40
CA MET A 367 -12.45 2.19 1.14
C MET A 367 -13.44 1.37 0.32
N GLU A 368 -12.97 0.59 -0.67
CA GLU A 368 -13.82 -0.20 -1.55
C GLU A 368 -14.66 -1.24 -0.77
N SER A 369 -14.04 -1.93 0.19
CA SER A 369 -14.72 -2.90 1.05
C SER A 369 -15.65 -2.18 2.03
N LEU A 370 -15.20 -1.06 2.61
CA LEU A 370 -16.00 -0.29 3.56
C LEU A 370 -17.33 0.15 2.94
N ILE A 371 -17.30 0.83 1.78
CA ILE A 371 -18.53 1.33 1.16
C ILE A 371 -19.40 0.21 0.57
N ARG A 372 -18.79 -0.82 -0.02
CA ARG A 372 -19.55 -1.92 -0.64
C ARG A 372 -20.32 -2.68 0.41
N GLU A 373 -19.64 -3.16 1.44
CA GLU A 373 -20.22 -4.11 2.39
C GLU A 373 -21.26 -3.44 3.30
N THR A 374 -21.08 -2.15 3.60
CA THR A 374 -22.09 -1.37 4.32
C THR A 374 -23.29 -1.02 3.44
N LEU A 375 -23.08 -0.75 2.14
CA LEU A 375 -24.16 -0.57 1.18
C LEU A 375 -24.98 -1.85 0.99
N LEU A 376 -24.34 -3.02 0.93
CA LEU A 376 -25.03 -4.31 0.79
C LEU A 376 -25.95 -4.60 1.97
N ASP A 377 -25.52 -4.29 3.20
CA ASP A 377 -26.37 -4.42 4.40
C ASP A 377 -27.54 -3.42 4.38
N LYS A 378 -27.28 -2.17 3.98
CA LYS A 378 -28.33 -1.15 3.77
C LYS A 378 -29.33 -1.58 2.69
N ALA A 379 -28.85 -2.18 1.60
CA ALA A 379 -29.67 -2.72 0.53
C ALA A 379 -30.52 -3.90 1.01
N ALA A 380 -29.94 -4.85 1.74
CA ALA A 380 -30.65 -6.00 2.31
C ALA A 380 -31.85 -5.57 3.17
N ARG A 381 -31.64 -4.60 4.08
CA ARG A 381 -32.72 -4.03 4.90
C ARG A 381 -33.82 -3.37 4.07
N LYS A 382 -33.46 -2.59 3.05
CA LYS A 382 -34.43 -1.89 2.17
C LYS A 382 -35.21 -2.84 1.26
N ILE A 383 -34.58 -3.91 0.79
CA ILE A 383 -35.22 -4.94 -0.05
C ILE A 383 -36.06 -5.90 0.80
N GLY A 384 -35.70 -6.09 2.07
CA GLY A 384 -36.36 -7.02 2.99
C GLY A 384 -35.84 -8.45 2.88
N ILE A 385 -34.53 -8.62 2.64
CA ILE A 385 -33.85 -9.92 2.60
C ILE A 385 -32.72 -9.97 3.63
N ASP A 386 -32.27 -11.19 3.96
CA ASP A 386 -31.15 -11.37 4.90
C ASP A 386 -29.82 -10.84 4.32
N PRO A 387 -28.95 -10.19 5.11
CA PRO A 387 -27.64 -9.72 4.66
C PRO A 387 -26.69 -10.82 4.14
N VAL A 388 -26.85 -12.07 4.57
CA VAL A 388 -26.12 -13.22 3.99
C VAL A 388 -26.67 -13.53 2.60
N GLU A 389 -27.99 -13.49 2.44
CA GLU A 389 -28.65 -13.85 1.20
C GLU A 389 -28.35 -12.86 0.05
N ILE A 390 -28.29 -11.56 0.32
CA ILE A 390 -27.89 -10.58 -0.71
C ILE A 390 -26.46 -10.85 -1.21
N ARG A 391 -25.55 -11.28 -0.33
CA ARG A 391 -24.18 -11.65 -0.70
C ARG A 391 -24.17 -12.94 -1.51
N ARG A 392 -24.87 -13.99 -1.09
CA ARG A 392 -24.96 -15.27 -1.82
C ARG A 392 -25.45 -15.09 -3.26
N ARG A 393 -26.41 -14.18 -3.49
CA ARG A 393 -26.94 -13.88 -4.84
C ARG A 393 -25.92 -13.23 -5.76
N ASN A 394 -24.96 -12.51 -5.19
CA ASN A 394 -24.08 -11.62 -5.95
C ASN A 394 -22.59 -12.01 -5.88
N LEU A 395 -22.13 -12.80 -4.92
CA LEU A 395 -20.74 -13.23 -4.81
C LEU A 395 -20.37 -14.26 -5.88
N LEU A 396 -19.09 -14.26 -6.24
CA LEU A 396 -18.45 -15.33 -6.99
C LEU A 396 -18.07 -16.50 -6.06
N TYR A 397 -18.33 -17.71 -6.53
CA TYR A 397 -17.90 -18.97 -5.94
C TYR A 397 -16.85 -19.64 -6.84
N LEU A 398 -16.18 -20.68 -6.35
CA LEU A 398 -15.32 -21.53 -7.17
C LEU A 398 -16.07 -22.11 -8.38
N THR A 399 -17.36 -22.43 -8.22
CA THR A 399 -18.20 -22.96 -9.30
C THR A 399 -18.49 -21.95 -10.41
N ASP A 400 -18.29 -20.65 -10.15
CA ASP A 400 -18.47 -19.59 -11.14
C ASP A 400 -17.19 -19.31 -11.95
N GLN A 401 -16.05 -19.92 -11.58
CA GLN A 401 -14.73 -19.59 -12.13
C GLN A 401 -14.28 -20.57 -13.24
N PRO A 402 -13.52 -20.11 -14.24
CA PRO A 402 -12.98 -18.75 -14.40
C PRO A 402 -14.07 -17.74 -14.79
N ALA A 403 -13.99 -16.55 -14.20
CA ALA A 403 -14.90 -15.44 -14.44
C ALA A 403 -14.14 -14.21 -14.97
N VAL A 404 -14.89 -13.20 -15.38
CA VAL A 404 -14.35 -11.88 -15.75
C VAL A 404 -15.16 -10.84 -15.00
N SER A 405 -14.48 -9.94 -14.30
CA SER A 405 -15.13 -8.84 -13.58
C SER A 405 -15.77 -7.83 -14.55
N SER A 406 -16.58 -6.94 -14.02
CA SER A 406 -17.11 -5.78 -14.76
C SER A 406 -16.00 -4.88 -15.33
N MET A 407 -14.74 -5.01 -14.85
CA MET A 407 -13.56 -4.34 -15.39
C MET A 407 -12.82 -5.12 -16.49
N GLY A 408 -13.37 -6.24 -16.97
CA GLY A 408 -12.64 -7.09 -17.90
C GLY A 408 -11.42 -7.78 -17.27
N ILE A 409 -11.21 -7.66 -15.95
CA ILE A 409 -10.11 -8.31 -15.24
C ILE A 409 -10.47 -9.79 -15.07
N PRO A 410 -9.63 -10.74 -15.54
CA PRO A 410 -9.83 -12.15 -15.28
C PRO A 410 -9.82 -12.44 -13.78
N VAL A 411 -10.81 -13.21 -13.33
CA VAL A 411 -10.93 -13.63 -11.93
C VAL A 411 -10.93 -15.15 -11.90
N ASP A 412 -9.89 -15.70 -11.29
CA ASP A 412 -9.75 -17.11 -11.00
C ASP A 412 -9.03 -17.30 -9.66
N ASP A 413 -9.13 -18.50 -9.09
CA ASP A 413 -8.44 -18.86 -7.86
C ASP A 413 -8.84 -17.99 -6.65
N ILE A 414 -10.14 -17.69 -6.47
CA ILE A 414 -10.67 -16.98 -5.28
C ILE A 414 -11.81 -17.76 -4.60
N THR A 415 -12.08 -17.48 -3.33
CA THR A 415 -13.06 -18.23 -2.51
C THR A 415 -13.95 -17.36 -1.60
N PRO A 416 -14.44 -16.16 -2.02
CA PRO A 416 -15.19 -15.29 -1.12
C PRO A 416 -16.54 -15.89 -0.72
N GLY A 417 -17.25 -16.57 -1.63
CA GLY A 417 -18.48 -17.29 -1.33
C GLY A 417 -18.28 -18.44 -0.34
N GLU A 418 -17.23 -19.24 -0.54
CA GLU A 418 -16.88 -20.35 0.36
C GLU A 418 -16.46 -19.85 1.75
N CYS A 419 -15.76 -18.72 1.84
CA CYS A 419 -15.42 -18.09 3.12
C CYS A 419 -16.68 -17.67 3.88
N LEU A 420 -17.66 -17.07 3.17
CA LEU A 420 -18.95 -16.67 3.76
C LEU A 420 -19.73 -17.88 4.29
N ASP A 421 -19.85 -18.94 3.49
CA ASP A 421 -20.61 -20.12 3.92
C ASP A 421 -19.96 -20.81 5.13
N LYS A 422 -18.63 -20.95 5.13
CA LYS A 422 -17.88 -21.46 6.30
C LYS A 422 -18.08 -20.62 7.56
N LEU A 423 -18.14 -19.30 7.41
CA LEU A 423 -18.39 -18.38 8.52
C LEU A 423 -19.80 -18.58 9.10
N VAL A 424 -20.80 -18.64 8.23
CA VAL A 424 -22.22 -18.77 8.62
C VAL A 424 -22.48 -20.13 9.27
N ASP A 425 -21.88 -21.20 8.75
CA ASP A 425 -21.95 -22.54 9.35
C ASP A 425 -21.35 -22.59 10.76
N TYR A 426 -20.34 -21.77 11.05
CA TYR A 426 -19.69 -21.70 12.37
C TYR A 426 -20.44 -20.78 13.38
N PHE A 427 -21.08 -19.70 12.93
CA PHE A 427 -21.67 -18.68 13.82
C PHE A 427 -23.10 -18.98 14.31
N ASP A 428 -23.91 -19.71 13.54
CA ASP A 428 -25.37 -19.88 13.74
C ASP A 428 -26.15 -18.55 13.80
N VAL A 429 -26.39 -17.97 12.62
CA VAL A 429 -27.12 -16.70 12.46
C VAL A 429 -28.54 -16.76 13.02
N ALA A 430 -29.23 -17.90 12.88
CA ALA A 430 -30.62 -18.04 13.30
C ALA A 430 -30.75 -17.97 14.84
N ALA A 431 -29.84 -18.63 15.56
CA ALA A 431 -29.76 -18.53 17.01
C ALA A 431 -29.50 -17.09 17.47
N PHE A 432 -28.55 -16.39 16.83
CA PHE A 432 -28.27 -14.99 17.16
C PHE A 432 -29.46 -14.06 16.92
N ARG A 433 -30.20 -14.22 15.81
CA ARG A 433 -31.38 -13.38 15.53
C ARG A 433 -32.47 -13.54 16.60
N LYS A 434 -32.62 -14.74 17.17
CA LYS A 434 -33.50 -14.97 18.32
C LYS A 434 -33.00 -14.24 19.57
N GLU A 435 -31.71 -14.36 19.89
CA GLU A 435 -31.08 -13.66 21.01
C GLU A 435 -31.22 -12.14 20.89
N GLN A 436 -30.97 -11.59 19.70
CA GLN A 436 -31.11 -10.16 19.40
C GLN A 436 -32.53 -9.67 19.67
N ALA A 437 -33.56 -10.42 19.25
CA ALA A 437 -34.94 -10.06 19.50
C ALA A 437 -35.29 -10.06 21.01
N GLU A 438 -34.79 -11.05 21.75
CA GLU A 438 -34.95 -11.14 23.21
C GLU A 438 -34.23 -9.99 23.94
N ALA A 439 -33.01 -9.64 23.50
CA ALA A 439 -32.25 -8.51 24.03
C ALA A 439 -32.96 -7.17 23.78
N ARG A 440 -33.51 -6.96 22.58
CA ARG A 440 -34.29 -5.76 22.24
C ARG A 440 -35.51 -5.59 23.14
N ALA A 441 -36.21 -6.69 23.46
CA ALA A 441 -37.34 -6.65 24.41
C ALA A 441 -36.94 -6.23 25.83
N GLN A 442 -35.64 -6.29 26.16
CA GLN A 442 -35.05 -5.88 27.43
C GLN A 442 -34.35 -4.51 27.35
N GLY A 443 -34.49 -3.78 26.24
CA GLY A 443 -33.82 -2.49 26.03
C GLY A 443 -32.31 -2.60 25.74
N ARG A 444 -31.83 -3.78 25.30
CA ARG A 444 -30.44 -4.01 24.91
C ARG A 444 -30.32 -4.10 23.39
N TYR A 445 -29.34 -3.41 22.82
CA TYR A 445 -29.20 -3.27 21.37
C TYR A 445 -28.00 -4.07 20.87
N LEU A 446 -28.24 -5.36 20.62
CA LEU A 446 -27.26 -6.24 19.99
C LEU A 446 -27.30 -6.09 18.48
N GLY A 447 -26.15 -6.18 17.83
CA GLY A 447 -26.01 -6.14 16.38
C GLY A 447 -25.01 -7.15 15.84
N LEU A 448 -25.31 -7.70 14.68
CA LEU A 448 -24.45 -8.60 13.91
C LEU A 448 -24.07 -7.94 12.60
N GLY A 449 -22.77 -7.77 12.40
CA GLY A 449 -22.21 -7.31 11.16
C GLY A 449 -21.46 -8.44 10.47
N MET A 450 -21.63 -8.53 9.16
CA MET A 450 -20.82 -9.39 8.31
C MET A 450 -20.23 -8.58 7.16
N ALA A 451 -19.05 -8.99 6.71
CA ALA A 451 -18.44 -8.46 5.50
C ALA A 451 -17.66 -9.57 4.78
N THR A 452 -17.54 -9.43 3.47
CA THR A 452 -16.74 -10.30 2.59
C THR A 452 -15.88 -9.47 1.66
N TYR A 453 -14.68 -9.95 1.32
CA TYR A 453 -13.80 -9.25 0.40
C TYR A 453 -12.86 -10.20 -0.34
N ILE A 454 -12.17 -9.64 -1.34
CA ILE A 454 -10.94 -10.19 -1.89
C ILE A 454 -9.80 -9.18 -1.74
N GLU A 455 -8.59 -9.66 -1.49
CA GLU A 455 -7.37 -8.86 -1.36
C GLU A 455 -6.42 -9.13 -2.53
N PRO A 456 -5.92 -8.11 -3.25
CA PRO A 456 -4.75 -8.29 -4.10
C PRO A 456 -3.49 -8.49 -3.24
N THR A 457 -2.89 -9.68 -3.37
CA THR A 457 -1.66 -10.05 -2.67
C THR A 457 -0.61 -10.58 -3.65
N GLY A 458 0.64 -10.68 -3.21
CA GLY A 458 1.67 -11.38 -3.99
C GLY A 458 1.97 -10.74 -5.35
N SER A 459 1.72 -9.43 -5.50
CA SER A 459 1.93 -8.76 -6.78
C SER A 459 3.42 -8.68 -7.12
N ALA A 460 3.74 -8.99 -8.37
CA ALA A 460 5.07 -8.85 -8.95
C ALA A 460 5.00 -8.64 -10.47
N GLY A 461 5.92 -7.85 -11.02
CA GLY A 461 6.09 -7.60 -12.45
C GLY A 461 5.16 -6.54 -13.05
N THR A 462 4.18 -6.05 -12.31
CA THR A 462 3.19 -5.06 -12.77
C THR A 462 3.55 -3.62 -12.44
N MET A 463 4.49 -3.41 -11.51
CA MET A 463 4.95 -2.10 -11.05
C MET A 463 6.47 -2.11 -10.93
N ALA A 464 7.13 -1.01 -11.30
CA ALA A 464 8.59 -0.88 -11.31
C ALA A 464 9.30 -1.34 -10.02
N PRO A 465 8.81 -1.00 -8.80
CA PRO A 465 9.40 -1.48 -7.56
C PRO A 465 9.03 -2.91 -7.21
N MET A 466 8.01 -3.53 -7.81
CA MET A 466 7.46 -4.82 -7.39
C MET A 466 8.01 -5.98 -8.24
N THR A 467 9.26 -6.40 -7.99
CA THR A 467 9.87 -7.55 -8.68
C THR A 467 9.58 -8.88 -7.94
N GLY A 468 10.08 -10.02 -8.43
CA GLY A 468 10.10 -11.28 -7.67
C GLY A 468 11.07 -11.26 -6.48
N GLU A 469 10.95 -12.19 -5.54
CA GLU A 469 11.90 -12.37 -4.41
C GLU A 469 12.95 -13.45 -4.74
N LEU A 470 14.12 -13.33 -4.13
CA LEU A 470 15.25 -14.25 -4.22
C LEU A 470 15.47 -14.97 -2.89
N ALA A 471 15.70 -16.28 -3.00
CA ALA A 471 16.27 -17.09 -1.93
C ALA A 471 17.62 -17.63 -2.40
N GLN A 472 18.66 -17.44 -1.58
CA GLN A 472 19.97 -18.08 -1.74
C GLN A 472 20.18 -19.00 -0.55
N VAL A 473 20.20 -20.31 -0.77
CA VAL A 473 20.26 -21.32 0.28
C VAL A 473 21.54 -22.14 0.10
N ARG A 474 22.22 -22.42 1.22
CA ARG A 474 23.46 -23.18 1.27
C ARG A 474 23.38 -24.21 2.39
N ILE A 475 23.83 -25.43 2.11
CA ILE A 475 24.18 -26.41 3.14
C ILE A 475 25.67 -26.23 3.41
N GLU A 476 26.01 -25.82 4.62
CA GLU A 476 27.39 -25.64 5.06
C GLU A 476 28.12 -26.99 5.15
N PRO A 477 29.47 -27.01 5.10
CA PRO A 477 30.25 -28.23 5.33
C PRO A 477 29.95 -28.94 6.66
N THR A 478 29.38 -28.23 7.64
CA THR A 478 28.95 -28.77 8.93
C THR A 478 27.57 -29.43 8.90
N GLY A 479 26.83 -29.33 7.79
CA GLY A 479 25.45 -29.76 7.63
C GLY A 479 24.40 -28.75 8.08
N LYS A 480 24.80 -27.60 8.65
CA LYS A 480 23.88 -26.49 8.95
C LYS A 480 23.44 -25.80 7.67
N VAL A 481 22.30 -25.13 7.70
CA VAL A 481 21.72 -24.47 6.53
C VAL A 481 21.66 -22.97 6.75
N THR A 482 22.25 -22.23 5.84
CA THR A 482 22.20 -20.76 5.81
C THR A 482 21.39 -20.31 4.61
N ALA A 483 20.53 -19.32 4.81
CA ALA A 483 19.69 -18.75 3.77
C ALA A 483 19.79 -17.22 3.81
N ALA A 484 20.20 -16.60 2.71
CA ALA A 484 20.07 -15.17 2.51
C ALA A 484 18.81 -14.93 1.67
N MET A 485 17.86 -14.17 2.23
CA MET A 485 16.59 -13.87 1.60
C MET A 485 16.53 -12.37 1.26
N SER A 486 15.92 -12.03 0.12
CA SER A 486 15.65 -10.64 -0.23
C SER A 486 14.37 -10.07 0.43
N THR A 487 13.68 -10.90 1.21
CA THR A 487 12.60 -10.48 2.11
C THR A 487 13.15 -9.68 3.28
N HIS A 488 12.26 -8.99 4.00
CA HIS A 488 12.61 -8.17 5.14
C HIS A 488 11.40 -8.00 6.06
N SER A 489 11.56 -8.36 7.34
CA SER A 489 10.49 -8.30 8.34
C SER A 489 10.35 -6.93 9.00
N GLN A 490 9.13 -6.55 9.40
CA GLN A 490 8.86 -5.47 10.35
C GLN A 490 8.03 -5.99 11.54
N GLY A 491 8.20 -7.27 11.88
CA GLY A 491 7.49 -7.96 12.96
C GLY A 491 6.62 -9.16 12.52
N HIS A 492 6.42 -9.34 11.22
CA HIS A 492 5.56 -10.39 10.64
C HIS A 492 6.26 -11.74 10.39
N GLY A 493 7.46 -11.96 10.94
CA GLY A 493 8.03 -13.30 11.18
C GLY A 493 8.60 -14.02 9.95
N THR A 494 9.28 -13.30 9.04
CA THR A 494 9.88 -13.92 7.84
C THR A 494 11.05 -14.84 8.15
N ALA A 495 11.91 -14.53 9.13
CA ALA A 495 13.02 -15.44 9.46
C ALA A 495 12.50 -16.80 9.95
N THR A 496 11.40 -16.80 10.72
CA THR A 496 10.68 -18.03 11.12
C THR A 496 10.03 -18.75 9.95
N THR A 497 9.18 -18.06 9.20
CA THR A 497 8.37 -18.69 8.14
C THR A 497 9.22 -19.19 6.97
N MET A 498 10.25 -18.44 6.56
CA MET A 498 11.18 -18.87 5.51
C MET A 498 12.04 -20.05 5.97
N ALA A 499 12.54 -20.04 7.22
CA ALA A 499 13.29 -21.17 7.77
C ALA A 499 12.43 -22.44 7.82
N GLN A 500 11.15 -22.30 8.16
CA GLN A 500 10.21 -23.41 8.19
C GLN A 500 9.97 -24.00 6.79
N CYS A 501 9.78 -23.16 5.77
CA CYS A 501 9.67 -23.61 4.37
C CYS A 501 10.93 -24.36 3.90
N ILE A 502 12.12 -23.84 4.20
CA ILE A 502 13.40 -24.45 3.82
C ILE A 502 13.60 -25.79 4.55
N ALA A 503 13.42 -25.81 5.86
CA ALA A 503 13.57 -27.01 6.68
C ALA A 503 12.60 -28.13 6.27
N ASP A 504 11.36 -27.76 5.90
CA ASP A 504 10.35 -28.70 5.42
C ASP A 504 10.78 -29.39 4.13
N LYS A 505 11.19 -28.60 3.12
CA LYS A 505 11.52 -29.10 1.78
C LYS A 505 12.87 -29.78 1.69
N LEU A 506 13.83 -29.36 2.52
CA LEU A 506 15.14 -29.97 2.55
C LEU A 506 15.20 -31.22 3.45
N GLY A 507 14.28 -31.38 4.39
CA GLY A 507 14.26 -32.52 5.32
C GLY A 507 15.28 -32.38 6.47
N VAL A 508 15.57 -31.16 6.92
CA VAL A 508 16.54 -30.87 8.00
C VAL A 508 15.85 -30.31 9.25
N PRO A 509 16.44 -30.42 10.46
CA PRO A 509 15.85 -29.83 11.66
C PRO A 509 15.63 -28.31 11.51
N TYR A 510 14.56 -27.78 12.12
CA TYR A 510 14.19 -26.36 12.00
C TYR A 510 15.25 -25.44 12.63
N GLU A 511 15.82 -25.88 13.74
CA GLU A 511 16.91 -25.25 14.47
C GLU A 511 18.20 -25.13 13.64
N ASP A 512 18.38 -25.97 12.62
CA ASP A 512 19.57 -26.02 11.79
C ASP A 512 19.52 -25.03 10.61
N VAL A 513 18.37 -24.39 10.40
CA VAL A 513 18.19 -23.35 9.37
C VAL A 513 18.31 -21.96 9.99
N THR A 514 19.23 -21.15 9.46
CA THR A 514 19.38 -19.73 9.80
C THR A 514 19.06 -18.87 8.58
N VAL A 515 18.17 -17.90 8.75
CA VAL A 515 17.77 -16.95 7.70
C VAL A 515 18.37 -15.58 8.00
N PHE A 516 18.97 -14.97 6.99
CA PHE A 516 19.55 -13.63 7.01
C PHE A 516 18.78 -12.72 6.06
N GLU A 517 18.40 -11.55 6.57
CA GLU A 517 17.66 -10.48 5.91
C GLU A 517 18.23 -9.14 6.38
N GLY A 518 17.83 -8.02 5.75
CA GLY A 518 18.06 -6.70 6.36
C GLY A 518 19.35 -5.98 5.95
N ASP A 519 20.11 -6.48 5.00
CA ASP A 519 21.32 -5.83 4.48
C ASP A 519 21.33 -5.84 2.96
N SER A 520 21.33 -4.66 2.34
CA SER A 520 21.25 -4.53 0.89
C SER A 520 22.45 -5.12 0.15
N ALA A 521 23.56 -5.40 0.85
CA ALA A 521 24.75 -6.02 0.29
C ALA A 521 24.66 -7.56 0.19
N HIS A 522 23.62 -8.19 0.77
CA HIS A 522 23.44 -9.64 0.84
C HIS A 522 22.05 -10.06 0.34
N GLY A 523 21.81 -11.33 0.00
CA GLY A 523 20.48 -11.86 -0.36
C GLY A 523 19.94 -11.44 -1.74
N GLY A 524 20.57 -10.46 -2.40
CA GLY A 524 20.23 -9.95 -3.72
C GLY A 524 18.97 -9.09 -3.74
N PHE A 525 18.75 -8.34 -4.83
CA PHE A 525 17.66 -7.36 -4.90
C PHE A 525 16.28 -8.00 -4.71
N GLY A 526 15.48 -7.44 -3.81
CA GLY A 526 14.07 -7.77 -3.62
C GLY A 526 13.29 -6.57 -3.10
N PRO A 527 11.99 -6.48 -3.41
CA PRO A 527 11.25 -5.27 -3.12
C PRO A 527 10.76 -5.21 -1.66
N GLY A 528 10.99 -6.28 -0.89
CA GLY A 528 10.60 -6.42 0.50
C GLY A 528 9.09 -6.39 0.72
N ALA A 529 8.67 -5.84 1.86
CA ALA A 529 7.29 -5.95 2.32
C ALA A 529 6.41 -4.84 1.72
N ALA A 530 5.38 -5.22 0.97
CA ALA A 530 4.24 -4.41 0.51
C ALA A 530 3.22 -5.34 -0.19
N GLY A 531 1.91 -5.08 -0.14
CA GLY A 531 0.93 -5.88 -0.90
C GLY A 531 0.87 -7.35 -0.47
N SER A 532 0.95 -7.62 0.84
CA SER A 532 0.91 -8.97 1.44
C SER A 532 1.76 -10.06 0.77
N ARG A 533 2.91 -9.71 0.18
CA ARG A 533 3.59 -10.56 -0.81
C ARG A 533 4.64 -11.55 -0.27
N GLN A 534 5.19 -11.34 0.93
CA GLN A 534 6.39 -12.09 1.35
C GLN A 534 6.12 -13.57 1.65
N GLY A 535 4.95 -13.92 2.19
CA GLY A 535 4.56 -15.33 2.38
C GLY A 535 4.42 -16.07 1.05
N VAL A 536 3.89 -15.39 0.02
CA VAL A 536 3.68 -15.96 -1.32
C VAL A 536 5.00 -16.08 -2.07
N ILE A 537 5.69 -14.96 -2.28
CA ILE A 537 6.82 -14.89 -3.19
C ILE A 537 8.11 -15.34 -2.50
N GLY A 538 8.36 -14.84 -1.28
CA GLY A 538 9.49 -15.27 -0.47
C GLY A 538 9.38 -16.75 -0.10
N GLY A 539 8.19 -17.19 0.33
CA GLY A 539 7.92 -18.60 0.63
C GLY A 539 8.10 -19.50 -0.61
N GLY A 540 7.58 -19.09 -1.77
CA GLY A 540 7.80 -19.82 -3.02
C GLY A 540 9.27 -19.89 -3.44
N ALA A 541 10.03 -18.80 -3.26
CA ALA A 541 11.47 -18.78 -3.54
C ALA A 541 12.25 -19.71 -2.60
N ALA A 542 11.93 -19.67 -1.30
CA ALA A 542 12.52 -20.51 -0.28
C ALA A 542 12.26 -22.01 -0.52
N ILE A 543 11.00 -22.37 -0.84
CA ILE A 543 10.61 -23.74 -1.21
C ILE A 543 11.42 -24.22 -2.40
N ARG A 544 11.47 -23.44 -3.48
CA ARG A 544 12.09 -23.90 -4.72
C ARG A 544 13.61 -24.00 -4.61
N ALA A 545 14.26 -23.07 -3.91
CA ALA A 545 15.69 -23.15 -3.64
C ALA A 545 16.04 -24.38 -2.77
N ALA A 546 15.21 -24.70 -1.77
CA ALA A 546 15.39 -25.89 -0.94
C ALA A 546 15.17 -27.20 -1.72
N GLU A 547 14.20 -27.26 -2.62
CA GLU A 547 13.99 -28.40 -3.53
C GLU A 547 15.22 -28.64 -4.42
N MET A 548 15.78 -27.57 -5.01
CA MET A 548 17.00 -27.68 -5.84
C MET A 548 18.19 -28.23 -5.05
N LEU A 549 18.34 -27.86 -3.77
CA LEU A 549 19.36 -28.44 -2.90
C LEU A 549 19.07 -29.90 -2.55
N SER A 550 17.81 -30.23 -2.26
CA SER A 550 17.39 -31.61 -2.00
C SER A 550 17.73 -32.50 -3.20
N ASP A 551 17.48 -32.04 -4.42
CA ASP A 551 17.83 -32.76 -5.65
C ASP A 551 19.34 -32.95 -5.80
N LYS A 552 20.15 -31.93 -5.51
CA LYS A 552 21.63 -32.04 -5.51
C LYS A 552 22.13 -33.06 -4.48
N VAL A 553 21.58 -33.03 -3.27
CA VAL A 553 21.93 -33.97 -2.19
C VAL A 553 21.55 -35.40 -2.59
N LYS A 554 20.35 -35.59 -3.15
CA LYS A 554 19.89 -36.90 -3.62
C LYS A 554 20.75 -37.41 -4.77
N ALA A 555 21.14 -36.56 -5.72
CA ALA A 555 22.02 -36.93 -6.82
C ALA A 555 23.41 -37.39 -6.32
N LEU A 556 23.98 -36.68 -5.35
CA LEU A 556 25.25 -37.07 -4.72
C LEU A 556 25.12 -38.39 -3.95
N ALA A 557 24.09 -38.53 -3.12
CA ALA A 557 23.88 -39.74 -2.32
C ALA A 557 23.60 -40.96 -3.20
N SER A 558 22.75 -40.83 -4.22
CA SER A 558 22.47 -41.91 -5.18
C SER A 558 23.72 -42.37 -5.91
N HIS A 559 24.62 -41.46 -6.30
CA HIS A 559 25.93 -41.80 -6.85
C HIS A 559 26.81 -42.58 -5.84
N LEU A 560 26.90 -42.11 -4.61
CA LEU A 560 27.76 -42.72 -3.57
C LEU A 560 27.27 -44.10 -3.12
N TYR A 561 25.96 -44.34 -3.12
CA TYR A 561 25.35 -45.61 -2.74
C TYR A 561 25.03 -46.53 -3.92
N ASN A 562 25.26 -46.08 -5.16
CA ASN A 562 24.82 -46.78 -6.37
C ASN A 562 23.31 -47.13 -6.32
N ALA A 563 22.50 -46.17 -5.89
CA ALA A 563 21.05 -46.26 -5.72
C ALA A 563 20.33 -45.36 -6.75
N SER A 564 19.00 -45.50 -6.89
CA SER A 564 18.23 -44.57 -7.73
C SER A 564 17.90 -43.28 -6.95
N PRO A 565 17.90 -42.09 -7.57
CA PRO A 565 17.55 -40.84 -6.88
C PRO A 565 16.18 -40.87 -6.19
N GLU A 566 15.21 -41.59 -6.77
CA GLU A 566 13.84 -41.73 -6.23
C GLU A 566 13.80 -42.57 -4.96
N SER A 567 14.77 -43.45 -4.75
CA SER A 567 14.90 -44.25 -3.53
C SER A 567 15.55 -43.49 -2.38
N VAL A 568 16.12 -42.31 -2.63
CA VAL A 568 16.83 -41.49 -1.62
C VAL A 568 15.87 -40.52 -0.94
N THR A 569 15.77 -40.60 0.38
CA THR A 569 15.01 -39.66 1.21
C THR A 569 15.94 -38.87 2.13
N ILE A 570 15.49 -37.70 2.57
CA ILE A 570 16.18 -36.87 3.56
C ILE A 570 15.20 -36.64 4.71
N GLU A 571 15.55 -37.13 5.90
CA GLU A 571 14.72 -37.06 7.09
C GLU A 571 15.59 -36.65 8.29
N ASP A 572 15.18 -35.60 8.99
CA ASP A 572 15.88 -35.02 10.15
C ASP A 572 17.41 -34.85 9.95
N GLY A 573 17.80 -34.40 8.75
CA GLY A 573 19.18 -34.14 8.38
C GLY A 573 20.00 -35.38 8.02
N VAL A 574 19.37 -36.54 7.90
CA VAL A 574 19.98 -37.80 7.50
C VAL A 574 19.42 -38.25 6.17
N VAL A 575 20.31 -38.64 5.27
CA VAL A 575 19.99 -39.17 3.94
C VAL A 575 19.95 -40.68 4.02
N HIS A 576 18.87 -41.28 3.53
CA HIS A 576 18.62 -42.72 3.57
C HIS A 576 18.31 -43.27 2.19
N VAL A 577 18.68 -44.53 1.94
CA VAL A 577 18.17 -45.32 0.81
C VAL A 577 17.00 -46.19 1.27
N SER A 578 15.88 -46.08 0.57
CA SER A 578 14.65 -46.83 0.87
C SER A 578 14.89 -48.34 0.84
N GLY A 579 14.54 -49.03 1.92
CA GLY A 579 14.75 -50.48 2.06
C GLY A 579 16.16 -50.92 2.47
N ALA A 580 17.09 -49.98 2.66
CA ALA A 580 18.46 -50.21 3.11
C ALA A 580 18.88 -49.17 4.16
N PRO A 581 18.32 -49.20 5.39
CA PRO A 581 18.56 -48.18 6.42
C PRO A 581 20.04 -48.03 6.84
N GLU A 582 20.84 -49.08 6.67
CA GLU A 582 22.29 -49.06 6.84
C GLU A 582 23.04 -48.21 5.79
N MET A 583 22.41 -47.95 4.63
CA MET A 583 22.90 -47.01 3.62
C MET A 583 22.39 -45.60 3.96
N SER A 584 22.99 -45.04 5.00
CA SER A 584 22.67 -43.69 5.46
C SER A 584 23.91 -42.87 5.77
N ARG A 585 23.78 -41.55 5.60
CA ARG A 585 24.78 -40.53 5.92
C ARG A 585 24.08 -39.26 6.35
N SER A 586 24.69 -38.54 7.27
CA SER A 586 24.25 -37.18 7.59
C SER A 586 24.44 -36.26 6.38
N ILE A 587 23.62 -35.21 6.30
CA ILE A 587 23.77 -34.17 5.29
C ILE A 587 25.13 -33.46 5.40
N GLY A 588 25.70 -33.39 6.61
CA GLY A 588 27.05 -32.87 6.86
C GLY A 588 28.16 -33.72 6.24
N GLU A 589 28.08 -35.05 6.32
CA GLU A 589 29.03 -35.93 5.65
C GLU A 589 28.96 -35.81 4.12
N LEU A 590 27.75 -35.67 3.57
CA LEU A 590 27.58 -35.42 2.14
C LEU A 590 28.08 -34.03 1.73
N ALA A 591 27.84 -33.00 2.55
CA ALA A 591 28.38 -31.66 2.33
C ALA A 591 29.91 -31.68 2.32
N ALA A 592 30.55 -32.34 3.30
CA ALA A 592 32.00 -32.47 3.36
C ALA A 592 32.57 -33.09 2.07
N ILE A 593 31.91 -34.11 1.51
CA ILE A 593 32.29 -34.70 0.22
C ILE A 593 32.06 -33.70 -0.92
N ALA A 594 30.91 -33.04 -0.95
CA ALA A 594 30.58 -32.08 -2.01
C ALA A 594 31.55 -30.91 -2.12
N TYR A 595 32.10 -30.46 -0.98
CA TYR A 595 33.08 -29.37 -0.93
C TYR A 595 34.53 -29.85 -1.03
N GLY A 596 34.87 -31.01 -0.46
CA GLY A 596 36.25 -31.43 -0.23
C GLY A 596 36.75 -32.55 -1.14
N GLU A 597 35.87 -33.29 -1.81
CA GLU A 597 36.23 -34.49 -2.56
C GLU A 597 35.62 -34.50 -3.99
N PRO A 598 36.05 -33.59 -4.89
CA PRO A 598 35.48 -33.46 -6.24
C PRO A 598 35.49 -34.75 -7.06
N ASP A 599 36.49 -35.62 -6.86
CA ASP A 599 36.63 -36.90 -7.57
C ASP A 599 35.55 -37.93 -7.19
N ARG A 600 34.80 -37.69 -6.11
CA ARG A 600 33.68 -38.54 -5.65
C ARG A 600 32.32 -38.01 -6.06
N LEU A 601 32.27 -36.90 -6.79
CA LEU A 601 31.04 -36.34 -7.30
C LEU A 601 30.55 -37.10 -8.53
N PRO A 602 29.23 -37.24 -8.73
CA PRO A 602 28.71 -37.74 -9.99
C PRO A 602 29.14 -36.83 -11.16
N PRO A 603 29.36 -37.39 -12.36
CA PRO A 603 29.70 -36.60 -13.54
C PRO A 603 28.69 -35.48 -13.79
N GLY A 604 29.18 -34.25 -13.97
CA GLY A 604 28.36 -33.07 -14.26
C GLY A 604 27.77 -32.37 -13.03
N LEU A 605 27.98 -32.88 -11.81
CA LEU A 605 27.62 -32.16 -10.59
C LEU A 605 28.76 -31.21 -10.18
N GLU A 606 28.45 -29.92 -10.06
CA GLU A 606 29.37 -28.91 -9.56
C GLU A 606 29.68 -29.11 -8.06
N THR A 607 30.87 -28.69 -7.62
CA THR A 607 31.27 -28.73 -6.22
C THR A 607 30.42 -27.80 -5.35
N GLY A 608 30.18 -28.20 -4.10
CA GLY A 608 29.40 -27.46 -3.12
C GLY A 608 27.89 -27.69 -3.17
N LEU A 609 27.20 -27.27 -2.11
CA LEU A 609 25.76 -27.46 -1.93
C LEU A 609 25.06 -26.11 -1.78
N GLU A 610 24.97 -25.40 -2.90
CA GLU A 610 24.40 -24.06 -2.99
C GLU A 610 23.34 -24.03 -4.10
N ALA A 611 22.24 -23.32 -3.83
CA ALA A 611 21.20 -23.04 -4.81
C ALA A 611 20.65 -21.62 -4.61
N GLN A 612 20.21 -21.03 -5.72
CA GLN A 612 19.49 -19.78 -5.69
C GLN A 612 18.27 -19.85 -6.61
N PHE A 613 17.18 -19.23 -6.21
CA PHE A 613 15.97 -19.16 -7.02
C PHE A 613 15.26 -17.83 -6.84
N ARG A 614 15.00 -17.14 -7.96
CA ARG A 614 14.11 -15.97 -7.98
C ARG A 614 12.72 -16.41 -8.39
N TYR A 615 11.74 -16.20 -7.53
CA TYR A 615 10.36 -16.53 -7.85
C TYR A 615 9.61 -15.31 -8.38
N GLN A 616 9.06 -15.45 -9.57
CA GLN A 616 8.11 -14.53 -10.17
C GLN A 616 6.74 -15.24 -10.22
N PRO A 617 5.77 -14.88 -9.37
CA PRO A 617 4.42 -15.45 -9.42
C PRO A 617 3.65 -14.93 -10.66
N PRO A 618 2.43 -15.44 -10.91
CA PRO A 618 1.45 -14.71 -11.71
C PRO A 618 1.34 -13.24 -11.27
N PRO A 619 0.96 -12.30 -12.16
CA PRO A 619 1.03 -10.85 -11.89
C PRO A 619 0.39 -10.39 -10.58
N MET A 620 -0.64 -11.11 -10.13
CA MET A 620 -1.33 -10.89 -8.87
C MET A 620 -1.92 -12.20 -8.37
N THR A 621 -1.96 -12.37 -7.05
CA THR A 621 -2.73 -13.42 -6.37
C THR A 621 -3.83 -12.76 -5.56
N LEU A 622 -4.93 -13.47 -5.29
CA LEU A 622 -6.09 -12.90 -4.61
C LEU A 622 -6.40 -13.72 -3.36
N THR A 623 -6.43 -13.09 -2.19
CA THR A 623 -6.89 -13.69 -0.92
C THR A 623 -8.38 -13.45 -0.76
N SER A 624 -9.10 -14.31 -0.04
CA SER A 624 -10.53 -14.13 0.24
C SER A 624 -10.78 -14.29 1.74
N ALA A 625 -11.69 -13.50 2.31
CA ALA A 625 -12.19 -13.75 3.66
C ALA A 625 -13.62 -13.25 3.85
N ALA A 626 -14.23 -13.74 4.92
CA ALA A 626 -15.49 -13.30 5.47
C ALA A 626 -15.36 -13.14 6.99
N HIS A 627 -15.82 -12.03 7.55
CA HIS A 627 -15.78 -11.76 8.98
C HIS A 627 -17.18 -11.58 9.55
N ALA A 628 -17.38 -11.97 10.81
CA ALA A 628 -18.57 -11.68 11.59
C ALA A 628 -18.17 -10.99 12.91
N CYS A 629 -18.91 -9.93 13.26
CA CYS A 629 -18.74 -9.21 14.52
C CYS A 629 -20.09 -9.07 15.22
N VAL A 630 -20.11 -9.34 16.53
CA VAL A 630 -21.25 -9.07 17.40
C VAL A 630 -20.90 -7.93 18.33
N VAL A 631 -21.77 -6.93 18.38
CA VAL A 631 -21.66 -5.78 19.28
C VAL A 631 -22.89 -5.61 20.16
N GLU A 632 -22.72 -4.92 21.27
CA GLU A 632 -23.78 -4.29 22.05
C GLU A 632 -23.56 -2.78 22.04
N VAL A 633 -24.59 -2.02 21.67
CA VAL A 633 -24.58 -0.56 21.73
C VAL A 633 -25.39 -0.12 22.95
N ASP A 634 -24.75 0.67 23.82
CA ASP A 634 -25.42 1.31 24.94
C ASP A 634 -26.18 2.55 24.44
N ALA A 635 -27.51 2.53 24.58
CA ALA A 635 -28.36 3.58 24.01
C ALA A 635 -28.32 4.92 24.77
N ASP A 636 -27.86 4.91 26.02
CA ASP A 636 -27.78 6.12 26.86
C ASP A 636 -26.45 6.87 26.65
N THR A 637 -25.40 6.13 26.26
CA THR A 637 -24.04 6.67 26.17
C THR A 637 -23.43 6.63 24.78
N GLY A 638 -23.96 5.80 23.87
CA GLY A 638 -23.38 5.56 22.55
C GLY A 638 -22.13 4.68 22.56
N PHE A 639 -21.72 4.14 23.71
CA PHE A 639 -20.57 3.22 23.76
C PHE A 639 -20.88 1.91 23.04
N VAL A 640 -19.90 1.45 22.26
CA VAL A 640 -19.96 0.18 21.53
C VAL A 640 -19.07 -0.83 22.24
N LYS A 641 -19.65 -1.95 22.65
CA LYS A 641 -18.91 -3.10 23.20
C LYS A 641 -18.87 -4.22 22.19
N ILE A 642 -17.66 -4.65 21.81
CA ILE A 642 -17.48 -5.82 20.95
C ILE A 642 -17.55 -7.09 21.80
N LEU A 643 -18.51 -7.96 21.49
CA LEU A 643 -18.77 -9.18 22.26
C LEU A 643 -18.10 -10.42 21.67
N ARG A 644 -18.01 -10.49 20.33
CA ARG A 644 -17.48 -11.66 19.62
C ARG A 644 -16.98 -11.24 18.23
N TRP A 645 -15.85 -11.79 17.80
CA TRP A 645 -15.33 -11.57 16.46
C TRP A 645 -14.80 -12.88 15.87
N ILE A 646 -15.24 -13.21 14.66
CA ILE A 646 -14.86 -14.42 13.94
C ILE A 646 -14.30 -14.03 12.58
N SER A 647 -13.14 -14.60 12.24
CA SER A 647 -12.50 -14.46 10.94
C SER A 647 -12.55 -15.80 10.20
N SER A 648 -13.15 -15.82 9.03
CA SER A 648 -13.11 -16.93 8.07
C SER A 648 -12.23 -16.53 6.89
N GLU A 649 -10.96 -16.96 6.88
CA GLU A 649 -9.97 -16.48 5.90
C GLU A 649 -9.33 -17.64 5.11
N ASP A 650 -9.20 -17.43 3.80
CA ASP A 650 -8.50 -18.32 2.88
C ASP A 650 -7.16 -17.71 2.46
N CYS A 651 -6.12 -17.99 3.24
CA CYS A 651 -4.74 -17.64 2.88
C CYS A 651 -4.03 -18.78 2.11
N GLY A 652 -4.80 -19.70 1.51
CA GLY A 652 -4.28 -20.91 0.90
C GLY A 652 -3.55 -21.81 1.90
N THR A 653 -2.39 -22.33 1.52
CA THR A 653 -1.54 -23.13 2.42
C THR A 653 -0.97 -22.25 3.53
N VAL A 654 -1.35 -22.51 4.78
CA VAL A 654 -0.80 -21.82 5.96
C VAL A 654 0.65 -22.25 6.19
N ILE A 655 1.58 -21.29 6.21
CA ILE A 655 2.96 -21.55 6.64
C ILE A 655 2.97 -21.79 8.15
N ASN A 656 2.68 -20.78 8.95
CA ASN A 656 2.64 -20.90 10.41
C ASN A 656 1.33 -20.30 10.94
N PRO A 657 0.42 -21.09 11.56
CA PRO A 657 -0.86 -20.58 12.06
C PRO A 657 -0.71 -19.43 13.04
N GLY A 658 0.28 -19.46 13.94
CA GLY A 658 0.48 -18.39 14.92
C GLY A 658 0.91 -17.06 14.30
N VAL A 659 1.68 -17.10 13.21
CA VAL A 659 2.02 -15.89 12.45
C VAL A 659 0.80 -15.35 11.71
N VAL A 660 0.05 -16.22 11.04
CA VAL A 660 -1.18 -15.85 10.30
C VAL A 660 -2.20 -15.21 11.24
N GLU A 661 -2.58 -15.90 12.31
CA GLU A 661 -3.54 -15.41 13.32
C GLU A 661 -3.07 -14.09 13.95
N GLY A 662 -1.77 -13.95 14.24
CA GLY A 662 -1.21 -12.70 14.75
C GLY A 662 -1.34 -11.53 13.76
N GLN A 663 -1.17 -11.78 12.46
CA GLN A 663 -1.39 -10.75 11.43
C GLN A 663 -2.86 -10.34 11.36
N ILE A 664 -3.79 -11.30 11.40
CA ILE A 664 -5.23 -11.05 11.39
C ILE A 664 -5.62 -10.21 12.62
N SER A 665 -5.23 -10.65 13.82
CA SER A 665 -5.49 -9.91 15.07
C SER A 665 -4.95 -8.49 15.04
N GLY A 666 -3.71 -8.29 14.57
CA GLY A 666 -3.13 -6.95 14.47
C GLY A 666 -3.91 -6.04 13.50
N GLY A 667 -4.40 -6.61 12.39
CA GLY A 667 -5.20 -5.85 11.42
C GLY A 667 -6.58 -5.50 11.95
N LEU A 668 -7.20 -6.42 12.70
CA LEU A 668 -8.47 -6.19 13.37
C LEU A 668 -8.38 -5.15 14.48
N ALA A 669 -7.28 -5.12 15.24
CA ALA A 669 -7.03 -4.06 16.20
C ALA A 669 -7.00 -2.69 15.50
N GLN A 670 -6.25 -2.56 14.40
CA GLN A 670 -6.22 -1.34 13.60
C GLN A 670 -7.61 -0.96 13.07
N ALA A 671 -8.40 -1.92 12.60
CA ALA A 671 -9.77 -1.68 12.16
C ALA A 671 -10.68 -1.15 13.27
N ILE A 672 -10.57 -1.68 14.49
CA ILE A 672 -11.31 -1.19 15.67
C ILE A 672 -10.94 0.27 15.94
N GLY A 673 -9.66 0.61 15.87
CA GLY A 673 -9.17 1.97 15.99
C GLY A 673 -9.77 2.90 14.93
N MET A 674 -9.69 2.52 13.64
CA MET A 674 -10.29 3.27 12.53
C MET A 674 -11.78 3.55 12.71
N VAL A 675 -12.54 2.58 13.24
CA VAL A 675 -13.99 2.71 13.36
C VAL A 675 -14.40 3.47 14.61
N LEU A 676 -13.70 3.34 15.74
CA LEU A 676 -14.19 3.85 17.03
C LEU A 676 -13.35 4.98 17.64
N LEU A 677 -12.08 5.12 17.28
CA LEU A 677 -11.09 5.85 18.09
C LEU A 677 -10.22 6.84 17.31
N GLU A 678 -9.58 6.38 16.24
CA GLU A 678 -8.50 7.11 15.57
C GLU A 678 -9.06 8.25 14.70
N ASP A 679 -8.51 9.45 14.88
CA ASP A 679 -8.81 10.62 14.03
C ASP A 679 -7.61 11.58 14.05
N MET A 680 -7.25 12.12 12.89
CA MET A 680 -6.27 13.20 12.73
C MET A 680 -6.96 14.46 12.19
N PRO A 681 -7.75 15.16 13.02
CA PRO A 681 -8.46 16.35 12.57
C PRO A 681 -7.54 17.56 12.45
N TYR A 682 -7.89 18.47 11.55
CA TYR A 682 -7.23 19.77 11.35
C TYR A 682 -8.22 20.90 11.61
N ASP A 683 -7.76 22.02 12.16
CA ASP A 683 -8.57 23.24 12.24
C ASP A 683 -8.59 24.00 10.89
N ALA A 684 -9.39 25.07 10.82
CA ALA A 684 -9.52 25.89 9.62
C ALA A 684 -8.21 26.61 9.19
N ARG A 685 -7.20 26.68 10.07
CA ARG A 685 -5.86 27.21 9.75
C ARG A 685 -4.89 26.11 9.33
N GLY A 686 -5.34 24.86 9.28
CA GLY A 686 -4.53 23.69 8.94
C GLY A 686 -3.62 23.23 10.08
N ASN A 687 -3.92 23.55 11.34
CA ASN A 687 -3.20 22.99 12.48
C ASN A 687 -3.71 21.57 12.80
N PRO A 688 -2.82 20.57 12.94
CA PRO A 688 -3.21 19.25 13.41
C PRO A 688 -3.65 19.32 14.88
N LEU A 689 -4.82 18.78 15.19
CA LEU A 689 -5.42 18.82 16.52
C LEU A 689 -5.06 17.61 17.38
N ALA A 690 -4.63 16.51 16.78
CA ALA A 690 -4.18 15.30 17.47
C ALA A 690 -2.65 15.18 17.40
N ALA A 691 -1.94 15.80 18.36
CA ALA A 691 -0.47 15.88 18.33
C ALA A 691 0.23 14.89 19.28
N THR A 692 -0.51 14.14 20.09
CA THR A 692 0.00 13.14 21.03
C THR A 692 -0.97 11.96 21.16
N PHE A 693 -0.56 10.85 21.77
CA PHE A 693 -1.46 9.74 22.09
C PHE A 693 -2.51 10.04 23.18
N LYS A 694 -2.49 11.25 23.76
CA LYS A 694 -3.61 11.73 24.58
C LYS A 694 -4.85 12.00 23.73
N ASP A 695 -4.63 12.48 22.50
CA ASP A 695 -5.67 12.95 21.60
C ASP A 695 -5.84 11.98 20.40
N TYR A 696 -4.74 11.37 19.95
CA TYR A 696 -4.76 10.27 18.98
C TYR A 696 -4.91 8.92 19.69
N LEU A 697 -6.14 8.44 19.76
CA LEU A 697 -6.49 7.24 20.53
C LEU A 697 -6.21 5.97 19.73
N LEU A 698 -5.22 5.20 20.15
CA LEU A 698 -5.01 3.82 19.68
C LEU A 698 -5.80 2.83 20.55
N PRO A 699 -6.30 1.72 19.98
CA PRO A 699 -6.94 0.65 20.73
C PRO A 699 -6.05 0.10 21.85
N ALA A 700 -6.59 0.00 23.05
CA ALA A 700 -6.00 -0.70 24.17
C ALA A 700 -6.46 -2.17 24.21
N ILE A 701 -5.88 -2.95 25.13
CA ILE A 701 -6.27 -4.36 25.33
C ILE A 701 -7.75 -4.55 25.70
N SER A 702 -8.38 -3.52 26.30
CA SER A 702 -9.81 -3.53 26.64
C SER A 702 -10.73 -3.40 25.43
N ASP A 703 -10.22 -2.86 24.32
CA ASP A 703 -11.02 -2.54 23.13
C ASP A 703 -11.02 -3.68 22.12
N VAL A 704 -10.00 -4.56 22.19
CA VAL A 704 -9.81 -5.67 21.26
C VAL A 704 -10.31 -6.99 21.87
N PRO A 705 -11.32 -7.65 21.28
CA PRO A 705 -11.81 -8.93 21.80
C PRO A 705 -10.85 -10.07 21.46
N ILE A 706 -11.08 -11.23 22.08
CA ILE A 706 -10.49 -12.48 21.59
C ILE A 706 -11.08 -12.78 20.21
N ILE A 707 -10.21 -13.03 19.23
CA ILE A 707 -10.59 -13.36 17.86
C ILE A 707 -10.67 -14.88 17.70
N GLU A 708 -11.76 -15.36 17.10
CA GLU A 708 -11.93 -16.74 16.68
C GLU A 708 -11.53 -16.89 15.21
N PHE A 709 -10.75 -17.93 14.88
CA PHE A 709 -10.23 -18.15 13.53
C PHE A 709 -10.81 -19.42 12.92
N VAL A 710 -11.41 -19.28 11.74
CA VAL A 710 -11.87 -20.35 10.87
C VAL A 710 -11.05 -20.28 9.59
N HIS A 711 -10.22 -21.29 9.35
CA HIS A 711 -9.38 -21.28 8.16
C HIS A 711 -10.07 -21.99 6.99
N ALA A 712 -10.39 -21.24 5.94
CA ALA A 712 -10.99 -21.80 4.73
C ALA A 712 -9.96 -22.57 3.88
N ASN A 713 -8.73 -22.07 3.78
CA ASN A 713 -7.51 -22.70 3.24
C ASN A 713 -7.68 -23.58 2.00
N THR A 714 -8.00 -22.97 0.86
CA THR A 714 -7.94 -23.62 -0.45
C THR A 714 -6.58 -23.32 -1.09
N PRO A 715 -5.69 -24.33 -1.25
CA PRO A 715 -4.36 -24.10 -1.81
C PRO A 715 -4.41 -23.31 -3.13
N SER A 716 -3.63 -22.23 -3.20
CA SER A 716 -3.51 -21.41 -4.41
C SER A 716 -2.69 -22.12 -5.50
N LYS A 717 -2.73 -21.59 -6.72
CA LYS A 717 -1.90 -22.01 -7.86
C LYS A 717 -0.42 -21.61 -7.74
N THR A 718 -0.02 -20.89 -6.69
CA THR A 718 1.37 -20.45 -6.44
C THR A 718 2.28 -21.60 -6.02
N ILE A 719 3.61 -21.40 -6.06
CA ILE A 719 4.56 -22.37 -5.48
C ILE A 719 4.27 -22.48 -3.97
N GLY A 720 3.98 -23.70 -3.51
CA GLY A 720 3.59 -23.99 -2.13
C GLY A 720 2.11 -23.71 -1.81
N GLY A 721 1.38 -23.07 -2.72
CA GLY A 721 -0.06 -22.81 -2.62
C GLY A 721 -0.45 -21.75 -1.59
N MET A 722 0.47 -20.88 -1.17
CA MET A 722 0.21 -19.80 -0.22
C MET A 722 -0.43 -18.58 -0.89
N ARG A 723 -1.24 -17.84 -0.11
CA ARG A 723 -1.71 -16.47 -0.41
C ARG A 723 -1.26 -15.50 0.69
N GLY A 724 -1.37 -14.21 0.44
CA GLY A 724 -1.09 -13.19 1.45
C GLY A 724 -2.18 -13.09 2.53
N VAL A 725 -1.83 -12.69 3.75
CA VAL A 725 -2.76 -12.42 4.87
C VAL A 725 -2.34 -11.16 5.65
N GLY A 726 -1.45 -10.39 5.03
CA GLY A 726 -0.73 -9.32 5.68
C GLY A 726 -1.57 -8.08 5.86
N GLU A 727 -2.68 -7.87 5.16
CA GLU A 727 -3.44 -6.60 5.19
C GLU A 727 -4.94 -6.78 5.50
N GLY A 728 -5.49 -7.97 5.22
CA GLY A 728 -6.90 -8.30 5.33
C GLY A 728 -7.65 -7.77 6.54
N GLY A 729 -7.15 -7.98 7.76
CA GLY A 729 -7.83 -7.52 8.98
C GLY A 729 -8.16 -6.02 8.98
N ALA A 730 -7.28 -5.17 8.43
CA ALA A 730 -7.50 -3.73 8.33
C ALA A 730 -8.43 -3.33 7.16
N ILE A 731 -8.64 -4.22 6.19
CA ILE A 731 -9.50 -4.01 5.02
C ILE A 731 -10.95 -4.41 5.33
N ILE A 732 -11.16 -5.64 5.80
CA ILE A 732 -12.50 -6.18 6.05
C ILE A 732 -13.03 -5.83 7.44
N GLY A 733 -12.14 -5.52 8.39
CA GLY A 733 -12.52 -5.18 9.77
C GLY A 733 -13.48 -3.99 9.86
N PRO A 734 -13.19 -2.84 9.21
CA PRO A 734 -14.05 -1.66 9.29
C PRO A 734 -15.50 -1.91 8.85
N PRO A 735 -15.80 -2.46 7.65
CA PRO A 735 -17.18 -2.74 7.27
C PRO A 735 -17.87 -3.76 8.19
N THR A 736 -17.16 -4.78 8.70
CA THR A 736 -17.78 -5.76 9.62
C THR A 736 -18.27 -5.07 10.89
N LEU A 737 -17.46 -4.20 11.49
CA LEU A 737 -17.83 -3.50 12.73
C LEU A 737 -18.91 -2.45 12.48
N VAL A 738 -18.81 -1.67 11.39
CA VAL A 738 -19.85 -0.71 11.02
C VAL A 738 -21.19 -1.39 10.79
N ASN A 739 -21.22 -2.52 10.09
CA ASN A 739 -22.46 -3.29 9.89
C ASN A 739 -23.06 -3.80 11.21
N ALA A 740 -22.20 -4.22 12.16
CA ALA A 740 -22.68 -4.66 13.47
C ALA A 740 -23.32 -3.50 14.24
N ILE A 741 -22.70 -2.32 14.21
CA ILE A 741 -23.25 -1.11 14.84
C ILE A 741 -24.55 -0.69 14.14
N ALA A 742 -24.60 -0.67 12.81
CA ALA A 742 -25.80 -0.33 12.05
C ALA A 742 -26.96 -1.30 12.33
N ASP A 743 -26.69 -2.60 12.46
CA ASP A 743 -27.70 -3.61 12.81
C ASP A 743 -28.23 -3.42 14.25
N ALA A 744 -27.36 -3.07 15.20
CA ALA A 744 -27.77 -2.71 16.56
C ALA A 744 -28.65 -1.44 16.58
N LEU A 745 -28.32 -0.44 15.76
CA LEU A 745 -29.01 0.85 15.68
C LEU A 745 -30.29 0.83 14.84
N SER A 746 -30.55 -0.24 14.09
CA SER A 746 -31.73 -0.36 13.21
C SER A 746 -33.10 -0.02 13.84
N PRO A 747 -33.36 -0.20 15.15
CA PRO A 747 -34.60 0.28 15.77
C PRO A 747 -34.76 1.80 15.83
N PHE A 748 -33.66 2.56 15.74
CA PHE A 748 -33.64 4.02 15.83
C PHE A 748 -33.59 4.71 14.46
N GLY A 749 -32.99 4.05 13.46
CA GLY A 749 -32.87 4.56 12.10
C GLY A 749 -31.73 3.93 11.33
N GLU A 750 -31.50 4.43 10.12
CA GLU A 750 -30.39 4.05 9.25
C GLU A 750 -29.27 5.11 9.35
N ILE A 751 -28.02 4.69 9.22
CA ILE A 751 -26.88 5.62 9.09
C ILE A 751 -26.87 6.14 7.64
N GLU A 752 -27.42 7.34 7.41
CA GLU A 752 -27.56 7.87 6.05
C GLU A 752 -26.23 8.32 5.42
N GLU A 753 -25.44 9.11 6.16
CA GLU A 753 -24.05 9.45 5.81
C GLU A 753 -23.11 8.78 6.82
N LEU A 754 -22.34 7.79 6.36
CA LEU A 754 -21.38 7.08 7.22
C LEU A 754 -20.10 7.90 7.33
N ARG A 755 -19.87 8.51 8.50
CA ARG A 755 -18.65 9.27 8.80
C ARG A 755 -17.89 8.61 9.95
N LEU A 756 -16.68 8.15 9.66
CA LEU A 756 -15.78 7.58 10.65
C LEU A 756 -14.97 8.68 11.38
N PRO A 757 -14.52 8.43 12.63
CA PRO A 757 -14.89 7.30 13.47
C PRO A 757 -16.32 7.45 14.01
N LEU A 758 -17.00 6.34 14.29
CA LEU A 758 -18.29 6.27 15.00
C LEU A 758 -18.07 6.47 16.51
N THR A 759 -17.72 7.71 16.90
CA THR A 759 -17.58 8.09 18.30
C THR A 759 -18.91 7.95 19.06
N PRO A 760 -18.89 7.85 20.40
CA PRO A 760 -20.12 7.78 21.18
C PRO A 760 -21.11 8.91 20.87
N ALA A 761 -20.60 10.14 20.64
CA ALA A 761 -21.42 11.27 20.24
C ALA A 761 -22.15 11.05 18.90
N ARG A 762 -21.46 10.53 17.87
CA ARG A 762 -22.09 10.24 16.57
C ARG A 762 -23.08 9.08 16.65
N VAL A 763 -22.82 8.08 17.49
CA VAL A 763 -23.76 6.98 17.75
C VAL A 763 -25.02 7.52 18.43
N LEU A 764 -24.89 8.40 19.43
CA LEU A 764 -26.02 9.07 20.07
C LEU A 764 -26.81 9.95 19.10
N ASP A 765 -26.14 10.67 18.20
CA ASP A 765 -26.83 11.47 17.18
C ASP A 765 -27.76 10.60 16.32
N VAL A 766 -27.39 9.37 15.98
CA VAL A 766 -28.27 8.42 15.27
C VAL A 766 -29.46 8.02 16.15
N ILE A 767 -29.22 7.67 17.41
CA ILE A 767 -30.26 7.24 18.37
C ILE A 767 -31.28 8.37 18.62
N GLU A 768 -30.80 9.59 18.77
CA GLU A 768 -31.59 10.79 19.01
C GLU A 768 -32.16 11.40 17.73
N GLN A 769 -31.89 10.77 16.56
CA GLN A 769 -32.31 11.23 15.23
C GLN A 769 -31.87 12.67 14.92
N ARG A 770 -30.70 13.05 15.44
CA ARG A 770 -30.04 14.31 15.13
C ARG A 770 -29.36 14.23 13.76
N ASN A 771 -29.08 15.40 13.19
CA ASN A 771 -28.40 15.45 11.93
C ASN A 771 -26.92 15.04 12.09
N VAL A 772 -26.59 13.82 11.68
CA VAL A 772 -25.22 13.26 11.68
C VAL A 772 -24.29 13.86 10.61
N SER A 773 -24.82 14.66 9.68
CA SER A 773 -24.04 15.28 8.59
C SER A 773 -23.32 16.59 8.98
N GLY A 774 -23.45 17.05 10.22
CA GLY A 774 -22.88 18.33 10.66
C GLY A 774 -21.34 18.30 10.76
N PRO A 775 -20.64 19.37 10.37
CA PRO A 775 -19.24 19.56 10.77
C PRO A 775 -19.16 19.69 12.29
N THR A 776 -18.11 19.13 12.91
CA THR A 776 -17.61 19.64 14.19
C THR A 776 -17.06 21.04 13.93
N GLU A 777 -17.92 22.06 13.97
CA GLU A 777 -17.46 23.44 13.95
C GLU A 777 -16.59 23.69 15.18
N ALA A 778 -15.31 24.01 14.95
CA ALA A 778 -14.56 24.78 15.93
C ALA A 778 -15.30 26.12 16.14
N PRO A 779 -15.33 26.67 17.37
CA PRO A 779 -16.00 27.94 17.62
C PRO A 779 -15.48 29.03 16.66
N PRO A 780 -16.36 29.85 16.07
CA PRO A 780 -15.96 30.80 15.04
C PRO A 780 -14.97 31.83 15.61
N ALA A 781 -13.78 31.88 15.03
CA ALA A 781 -12.88 33.02 15.20
C ALA A 781 -13.46 34.22 14.45
N ALA A 782 -13.49 35.38 15.11
CA ALA A 782 -14.06 36.61 14.58
C ALA A 782 -13.34 37.04 13.28
N VAL A 783 -14.07 37.01 12.17
CA VAL A 783 -13.60 37.48 10.86
C VAL A 783 -13.65 39.02 10.83
N ALA A 784 -12.52 39.66 10.54
CA ALA A 784 -12.45 41.09 10.23
C ALA A 784 -13.00 41.37 8.82
N PRO A 785 -13.63 42.53 8.57
CA PRO A 785 -14.32 42.78 7.31
C PRO A 785 -13.35 43.03 6.15
N GLN A 786 -13.60 42.36 5.02
CA GLN A 786 -12.91 42.55 3.75
C GLN A 786 -13.16 43.95 3.15
N PRO A 787 -12.19 44.57 2.48
CA PRO A 787 -12.43 45.65 1.52
C PRO A 787 -12.74 45.09 0.11
N GLY A 788 -13.74 45.66 -0.54
CA GLY A 788 -14.25 45.23 -1.85
C GLY A 788 -13.33 45.48 -3.05
N PRO A 789 -13.65 44.88 -4.21
CA PRO A 789 -12.75 44.84 -5.37
C PRO A 789 -12.72 46.16 -6.13
N ALA A 790 -11.52 46.61 -6.49
CA ALA A 790 -11.30 47.68 -7.46
C ALA A 790 -11.06 47.06 -8.85
N ALA A 791 -12.00 47.27 -9.77
CA ALA A 791 -11.85 46.94 -11.18
C ALA A 791 -10.96 47.97 -11.90
N ARG A 792 -10.03 47.51 -12.74
CA ARG A 792 -9.35 48.28 -13.81
C ARG A 792 -8.91 47.34 -14.95
N PRO A 793 -8.70 47.88 -16.16
CA PRO A 793 -9.36 47.40 -17.37
C PRO A 793 -8.54 46.40 -18.20
N GLU A 794 -9.29 45.69 -19.03
CA GLU A 794 -8.85 44.79 -20.10
C GLU A 794 -7.95 45.51 -21.11
N ASP A 795 -6.76 44.95 -21.35
CA ASP A 795 -6.02 45.11 -22.61
C ASP A 795 -6.06 43.76 -23.33
N ALA A 796 -6.78 43.73 -24.45
CA ALA A 796 -6.86 42.58 -25.34
C ALA A 796 -5.52 42.41 -26.09
N PRO A 797 -4.92 41.20 -26.12
CA PRO A 797 -3.80 40.95 -27.01
C PRO A 797 -4.29 40.84 -28.46
N GLU A 798 -3.62 41.54 -29.37
CA GLU A 798 -3.77 41.40 -30.82
C GLU A 798 -3.55 39.94 -31.26
N PRO A 799 -4.31 39.45 -32.26
CA PRO A 799 -4.13 38.10 -32.76
C PRO A 799 -2.80 38.00 -33.52
N ALA A 800 -1.97 37.03 -33.11
CA ALA A 800 -0.80 36.60 -33.86
C ALA A 800 -1.22 36.12 -35.27
N PRO A 801 -0.37 36.29 -36.29
CA PRO A 801 -0.73 35.91 -37.65
C PRO A 801 -0.94 34.40 -37.73
N ALA A 802 -2.02 34.00 -38.42
CA ALA A 802 -2.30 32.62 -38.74
C ALA A 802 -1.10 31.99 -39.46
N SER A 803 -0.39 31.10 -38.76
CA SER A 803 0.49 30.13 -39.41
C SER A 803 -0.37 29.26 -40.32
N GLY A 804 -0.01 29.17 -41.60
CA GLY A 804 -0.65 28.27 -42.56
C GLY A 804 -0.67 26.82 -42.05
N PRO A 805 -1.46 25.93 -42.67
CA PRO A 805 -1.72 24.60 -42.15
C PRO A 805 -0.41 23.85 -41.94
N ALA A 806 -0.02 23.67 -40.68
CA ALA A 806 1.08 22.79 -40.31
C ALA A 806 0.68 21.39 -40.77
N THR A 807 1.49 20.77 -41.61
CA THR A 807 1.27 19.37 -41.99
C THR A 807 1.36 18.56 -40.70
N ILE A 808 0.33 17.77 -40.40
CA ILE A 808 0.34 16.88 -39.23
C ILE A 808 1.30 15.70 -39.44
N ASP A 809 1.64 15.43 -40.71
CA ASP A 809 2.48 14.33 -41.14
C ASP A 809 3.86 14.36 -40.50
N GLY A 810 4.22 13.30 -39.78
CA GLY A 810 5.53 13.19 -39.14
C GLY A 810 5.50 12.38 -37.85
N ASP A 811 6.65 12.31 -37.21
CA ASP A 811 6.85 11.60 -35.95
C ASP A 811 6.80 12.58 -34.78
N TRP A 812 5.99 12.23 -33.79
CA TRP A 812 5.75 13.04 -32.61
C TRP A 812 6.21 12.27 -31.36
N ASN A 813 7.14 12.86 -30.61
CA ASN A 813 7.50 12.36 -29.29
C ASN A 813 6.39 12.76 -28.32
N ALA A 814 5.53 11.81 -27.98
CA ALA A 814 4.39 12.02 -27.12
C ALA A 814 4.55 11.28 -25.79
N VAL A 815 3.85 11.79 -24.78
CA VAL A 815 3.75 11.20 -23.46
C VAL A 815 2.26 11.07 -23.13
N LEU A 816 1.81 9.84 -22.93
CA LEU A 816 0.51 9.53 -22.37
C LEU A 816 0.64 9.46 -20.85
N LYS A 817 0.02 10.41 -20.15
CA LYS A 817 -0.01 10.40 -18.68
C LYS A 817 -1.08 9.41 -18.22
N THR A 818 -0.64 8.22 -17.80
CA THR A 818 -1.52 7.20 -17.22
C THR A 818 -1.41 7.19 -15.69
N PRO A 819 -2.40 6.65 -14.97
CA PRO A 819 -2.31 6.46 -13.52
C PRO A 819 -1.13 5.58 -13.07
N MET A 820 -0.58 4.73 -13.95
CA MET A 820 0.58 3.89 -13.67
C MET A 820 1.92 4.59 -13.94
N GLY A 821 1.87 5.87 -14.32
CA GLY A 821 3.02 6.69 -14.71
C GLY A 821 2.95 7.17 -16.16
N PRO A 822 3.78 8.17 -16.52
CA PRO A 822 3.89 8.68 -17.89
C PRO A 822 4.50 7.62 -18.82
N GLN A 823 3.85 7.38 -19.96
CA GLN A 823 4.33 6.48 -21.00
C GLN A 823 4.81 7.27 -22.21
N ALA A 824 6.12 7.24 -22.45
CA ALA A 824 6.72 7.82 -23.65
C ALA A 824 6.41 6.95 -24.87
N MET A 825 6.04 7.60 -25.96
CA MET A 825 5.67 6.96 -27.22
C MET A 825 6.08 7.83 -28.41
N VAL A 826 6.26 7.19 -29.55
CA VAL A 826 6.39 7.86 -30.84
C VAL A 826 5.09 7.67 -31.60
N LEU A 827 4.36 8.76 -31.84
CA LEU A 827 3.16 8.78 -32.65
C LEU A 827 3.53 9.24 -34.05
N THR A 828 3.44 8.35 -35.03
CA THR A 828 3.60 8.68 -36.45
C THR A 828 2.23 8.98 -37.03
N LEU A 829 2.01 10.21 -37.50
CA LEU A 829 0.78 10.61 -38.19
C LEU A 829 1.04 10.75 -39.70
N ARG A 830 0.08 10.31 -40.51
CA ARG A 830 0.09 10.46 -41.96
C ARG A 830 -1.32 10.77 -42.45
N THR A 831 -1.42 11.75 -43.34
CA THR A 831 -2.66 12.05 -44.06
C THR A 831 -2.77 11.15 -45.30
N ASP A 832 -3.91 10.49 -45.43
CA ASP A 832 -4.29 9.68 -46.59
C ASP A 832 -5.68 10.14 -47.07
N GLY A 833 -5.69 11.05 -48.04
CA GLY A 833 -6.89 11.75 -48.50
C GLY A 833 -7.51 12.61 -47.40
N ASP A 834 -8.80 12.37 -47.09
CA ASP A 834 -9.52 13.04 -46.00
C ASP A 834 -9.40 12.30 -44.65
N SER A 835 -8.55 11.26 -44.59
CA SER A 835 -8.37 10.42 -43.40
C SER A 835 -6.95 10.50 -42.83
N VAL A 836 -6.81 10.15 -41.56
CA VAL A 836 -5.51 10.04 -40.87
C VAL A 836 -5.22 8.57 -40.58
N CYS A 837 -4.03 8.14 -40.93
CA CYS A 837 -3.49 6.83 -40.57
C CYS A 837 -2.13 7.01 -39.89
N GLY A 838 -1.63 5.96 -39.26
CA GLY A 838 -0.39 6.09 -38.52
C GLY A 838 -0.04 4.87 -37.69
N ALA A 839 0.98 5.06 -36.87
CA ALA A 839 1.41 4.06 -35.91
C ALA A 839 1.77 4.73 -34.57
N LEU A 840 1.52 4.02 -33.48
CA LEU A 840 1.99 4.38 -32.16
C LEU A 840 3.02 3.34 -31.74
N SER A 841 4.23 3.78 -31.43
CA SER A 841 5.35 2.93 -31.02
C SER A 841 5.78 3.23 -29.60
N SER A 842 5.90 2.21 -28.76
CA SER A 842 6.42 2.26 -27.39
C SER A 842 7.47 1.16 -27.18
N PRO A 843 8.18 1.12 -26.04
CA PRO A 843 9.11 0.03 -25.72
C PRO A 843 8.48 -1.38 -25.77
N GLU A 844 7.16 -1.47 -25.60
CA GLU A 844 6.38 -2.72 -25.59
C GLU A 844 5.94 -3.18 -27.00
N GLY A 845 6.05 -2.33 -28.01
CA GLY A 845 5.71 -2.65 -29.40
C GLY A 845 5.16 -1.48 -30.20
N SER A 846 4.78 -1.74 -31.46
CA SER A 846 4.18 -0.75 -32.35
C SER A 846 2.82 -1.25 -32.85
N GLN A 847 1.83 -0.36 -32.91
CA GLN A 847 0.48 -0.65 -33.39
C GLN A 847 0.04 0.39 -34.41
N GLU A 848 -0.49 -0.08 -35.53
CA GLU A 848 -1.01 0.76 -36.60
C GLU A 848 -2.50 1.08 -36.37
N PHE A 849 -2.92 2.25 -36.83
CA PHE A 849 -4.31 2.65 -36.91
C PHE A 849 -4.63 3.24 -38.29
N THR A 850 -5.89 3.11 -38.69
CA THR A 850 -6.42 3.66 -39.94
C THR A 850 -7.80 4.27 -39.70
N GLY A 851 -8.23 5.17 -40.60
CA GLY A 851 -9.57 5.76 -40.54
C GLY A 851 -9.77 6.84 -39.47
N GLY A 852 -8.69 7.49 -39.02
CA GLY A 852 -8.78 8.70 -38.21
C GLY A 852 -9.31 9.89 -39.01
N THR A 853 -9.79 10.92 -38.31
CA THR A 853 -10.35 12.14 -38.88
C THR A 853 -9.49 13.36 -38.54
N LEU A 854 -9.32 14.28 -39.50
CA LEU A 854 -8.67 15.58 -39.30
C LEU A 854 -9.68 16.70 -39.54
N GLU A 855 -10.01 17.46 -38.50
CA GLU A 855 -10.89 18.63 -38.56
C GLU A 855 -10.11 19.88 -38.11
N GLY A 856 -9.63 20.68 -39.06
CA GLY A 856 -8.76 21.82 -38.77
C GLY A 856 -7.39 21.35 -38.26
N ASN A 857 -7.08 21.63 -36.99
CA ASN A 857 -5.88 21.18 -36.29
C ASN A 857 -6.15 20.01 -35.31
N ARG A 858 -7.37 19.46 -35.32
CA ARG A 858 -7.80 18.41 -34.39
C ARG A 858 -7.82 17.05 -35.09
N VAL A 859 -7.09 16.08 -34.53
CA VAL A 859 -6.94 14.71 -35.02
C VAL A 859 -7.63 13.75 -34.07
N ARG A 860 -8.51 12.89 -34.59
CA ARG A 860 -9.13 11.81 -33.81
C ARG A 860 -8.89 10.45 -34.47
N PHE A 861 -8.56 9.43 -33.68
CA PHE A 861 -8.40 8.07 -34.19
C PHE A 861 -8.57 7.02 -33.08
N ASP A 862 -8.91 5.80 -33.49
CA ASP A 862 -9.03 4.64 -32.61
C ASP A 862 -7.84 3.70 -32.81
N LEU A 863 -7.17 3.33 -31.73
CA LEU A 863 -6.06 2.37 -31.71
C LEU A 863 -6.49 1.10 -30.96
N LYS A 864 -6.46 -0.05 -31.65
CA LYS A 864 -6.80 -1.34 -31.05
C LYS A 864 -5.55 -2.00 -30.46
N VAL A 865 -5.53 -2.12 -29.14
CA VAL A 865 -4.46 -2.76 -28.38
C VAL A 865 -4.90 -4.18 -28.01
N GLU A 866 -4.07 -5.19 -28.29
CA GLU A 866 -4.39 -6.59 -27.96
C GLU A 866 -3.70 -7.11 -26.70
N LYS A 867 -2.60 -6.48 -26.26
CA LYS A 867 -1.81 -6.89 -25.10
C LYS A 867 -1.38 -5.68 -24.27
N PRO A 868 -1.37 -5.78 -22.92
CA PRO A 868 -1.69 -6.96 -22.11
C PRO A 868 -3.21 -7.26 -22.02
N MET A 869 -4.07 -6.36 -22.49
CA MET A 869 -5.52 -6.54 -22.55
C MET A 869 -6.08 -6.02 -23.88
N LYS A 870 -7.22 -6.58 -24.31
CA LYS A 870 -7.95 -6.10 -25.49
C LYS A 870 -8.69 -4.81 -25.17
N ILE A 871 -8.24 -3.70 -25.71
CA ILE A 871 -8.83 -2.38 -25.49
C ILE A 871 -8.74 -1.51 -26.75
N THR A 872 -9.74 -0.68 -26.98
CA THR A 872 -9.70 0.36 -28.01
C THR A 872 -9.42 1.69 -27.33
N LEU A 873 -8.25 2.26 -27.62
CA LEU A 873 -7.84 3.59 -27.17
C LEU A 873 -8.35 4.62 -28.19
N LYS A 874 -9.10 5.62 -27.74
CA LYS A 874 -9.62 6.68 -28.62
C LYS A 874 -8.88 7.98 -28.37
N TYR A 875 -8.05 8.38 -29.32
CA TYR A 875 -7.27 9.61 -29.23
C TYR A 875 -8.07 10.79 -29.80
N ASP A 876 -8.06 11.91 -29.08
CA ASP A 876 -8.56 13.21 -29.51
C ASP A 876 -7.49 14.26 -29.18
N LEU A 877 -6.75 14.67 -30.21
CA LEU A 877 -5.54 15.48 -30.10
C LEU A 877 -5.70 16.77 -30.88
N GLU A 878 -5.20 17.86 -30.33
CA GLU A 878 -5.09 19.16 -30.97
C GLU A 878 -3.62 19.46 -31.24
N ILE A 879 -3.31 19.88 -32.47
CA ILE A 879 -1.96 20.20 -32.93
C ILE A 879 -1.81 21.72 -33.01
N THR A 880 -0.75 22.26 -32.41
CA THR A 880 -0.42 23.68 -32.46
C THR A 880 1.07 23.84 -32.76
N GLY A 881 1.40 24.20 -34.01
CA GLY A 881 2.78 24.27 -34.48
C GLY A 881 3.48 22.91 -34.40
N ASP A 882 4.59 22.86 -33.66
CA ASP A 882 5.36 21.63 -33.41
C ASP A 882 4.99 20.95 -32.07
N THR A 883 3.81 21.23 -31.52
CA THR A 883 3.29 20.59 -30.30
C THR A 883 1.94 19.94 -30.54
N LEU A 884 1.66 18.87 -29.79
CA LEU A 884 0.33 18.27 -29.70
C LEU A 884 -0.10 18.13 -28.24
N ALA A 885 -1.39 18.27 -27.98
CA ALA A 885 -1.99 18.02 -26.68
C ALA A 885 -3.42 17.51 -26.83
N GLY A 886 -3.89 16.68 -25.90
CA GLY A 886 -5.26 16.17 -25.96
C GLY A 886 -5.53 15.09 -24.94
N LYS A 887 -6.49 14.22 -25.24
CA LYS A 887 -6.89 13.11 -24.39
C LYS A 887 -6.94 11.80 -25.17
N CYS A 888 -6.71 10.71 -24.45
CA CYS A 888 -6.90 9.35 -24.92
C CYS A 888 -7.95 8.69 -24.02
N LYS A 889 -9.13 8.34 -24.57
CA LYS A 889 -10.13 7.56 -23.86
C LYS A 889 -9.71 6.09 -23.87
N MET A 890 -9.49 5.54 -22.69
CA MET A 890 -8.98 4.18 -22.44
C MET A 890 -10.11 3.27 -21.95
N GLY A 891 -11.27 3.32 -22.61
CA GLY A 891 -12.46 2.58 -22.20
C GLY A 891 -12.86 2.88 -20.74
N MET A 892 -12.93 1.83 -19.93
CA MET A 892 -13.29 1.92 -18.51
C MET A 892 -12.23 2.55 -17.61
N PHE A 893 -11.00 2.73 -18.08
CA PHE A 893 -9.97 3.46 -17.33
C PHE A 893 -10.09 4.99 -17.52
N GLY A 894 -11.19 5.45 -18.12
CA GLY A 894 -11.48 6.87 -18.35
C GLY A 894 -10.56 7.50 -19.39
N SER A 895 -10.26 8.78 -19.21
CA SER A 895 -9.46 9.56 -20.14
C SER A 895 -8.08 9.88 -19.57
N ALA A 896 -7.01 9.68 -20.35
CA ALA A 896 -5.64 10.06 -19.99
C ALA A 896 -5.17 11.25 -20.84
N LYS A 897 -4.37 12.15 -20.25
CA LYS A 897 -3.81 13.31 -20.97
C LYS A 897 -2.67 12.87 -21.89
N VAL A 898 -2.66 13.40 -23.10
CA VAL A 898 -1.58 13.22 -24.08
C VAL A 898 -0.94 14.56 -24.34
N THR A 899 0.39 14.62 -24.30
CA THR A 899 1.17 15.80 -24.69
C THR A 899 2.40 15.39 -25.47
N GLY A 900 2.81 16.13 -26.48
CA GLY A 900 3.99 15.79 -27.26
C GLY A 900 4.53 16.93 -28.09
N SER A 901 5.70 16.71 -28.68
CA SER A 901 6.32 17.62 -29.64
C SER A 901 6.81 16.87 -30.87
N ARG A 902 6.87 17.56 -31.99
CA ARG A 902 7.42 17.03 -33.24
C ARG A 902 8.90 16.71 -33.07
N THR A 903 9.35 15.65 -33.74
CA THR A 903 10.76 15.20 -33.75
C THR A 903 11.61 16.05 -34.67
#